data_AF-A0A813X3B5-F1
#
_entry.id   AF-A0A813X3B5-F1
#
_cell.length_a   1.000
_cell.length_b   1.000
_cell.length_c   1.000
_cell.angle_alpha   90.00
_cell.angle_beta   90.00
_cell.angle_gamma   90.00
#
_symmetry.space_group_name_H-M   'P 1'
#
loop_
_entity.id
_entity.type
_entity.pdbx_description
1 polymer ?
#
loop_
_entity_poly.entity_id
_entity_poly.type
_entity_poly.pdbx_seq_one_letter_code
_entity_poly.pdbx_strand_id
1 'polypeptide(L)'
;MSSDNEVHDEDNFQCEHIITESHKKAIYSISICQQALSDESEEAFLFATCAINQICVYKYTIIDEKSSVQLIQSYCDSDDKEYFYDCKWTMFGNTTILAAAGLRGVVRVIDIAHQCHLKPLRHLGSVNQIAFASEQPTLMASSCSNYAVYLWDAEAALCLANYVGPDQHKQGVLSVDINYNGTFIVSGGLDNIVCVWSTQDKEIIENMAIAKRGPLFKEFRLSAPHHVYFPIFYSNTLHEHYVDSVKWFSEDIIVSKSADHVYCIWKFNVEQKDPNILFRWNRSEKSNIIFDVRLGLSVTRKLMAIGRLDGSIFIWNMTTLPDQPNILTHRESKSMDNFEIFIDKTKNDKDQNIEYLTSFGNKSYEISLFQIRHITIQVDSNDFYHNKHNNSNVVGFKIQITSTNPNIINLRKEVPISTETIKINNSNTILVEDLYILSRKKSLGHIFNAYPSPTLIYLKQNSTNDSNIHMTWSMKGAAMGLTKLIFHLDIFYDDDTSLSRSWSLNILVIQPKRLIDKLFYTIIPFIVIIISILMGFLLDLKIITDLLKNPKPVLIGFLAQYGLMPFLAMGIAKIFHYTPLYSLALFVIGCCPGSGASNQWTVLFDGDVNLSAIMSFVSTAASFFMMPLYFYTIGRFYMDELSIRIPFLSLVRSLALVVIPYSIGIVISYFYPKTRPFIKKLIKPIMIFVLLFFLTFGLIVNWYLFIMIDLYTALTAPLLPFLGFLFGGILAWIFRMNWTHIKTIGIEAGIQNVGIAFIIIMYSFPQPYATQGMIVPMIVSFFTTKPFWIILIIRNQIRKYKQRKEERKNLNTNGEIIHDNDKLQSNNEENLKQENVIEIIK
;
A
#
# COMPACT_ATOMS: atom_id res chain seq x y z
N MET A 1 21.22 -22.26 66.90
CA MET A 1 20.05 -23.16 67.04
C MET A 1 19.12 -22.80 65.89
N SER A 2 19.37 -23.41 64.74
CA SER A 2 18.71 -24.63 64.23
C SER A 2 17.60 -24.17 63.28
N SER A 3 17.63 -24.49 61.99
CA SER A 3 18.01 -25.77 61.41
C SER A 3 18.53 -25.60 59.99
N ASP A 4 19.70 -26.20 59.76
CA ASP A 4 20.16 -26.67 58.47
C ASP A 4 19.04 -27.46 57.78
N ASN A 5 18.61 -26.96 56.62
CA ASN A 5 18.10 -27.81 55.55
C ASN A 5 19.05 -27.56 54.39
N GLU A 6 20.13 -28.33 54.35
CA GLU A 6 20.93 -28.55 53.16
C GLU A 6 20.02 -29.17 52.09
N VAL A 7 19.47 -28.30 51.24
CA VAL A 7 19.05 -28.69 49.89
C VAL A 7 20.23 -28.33 49.00
N HIS A 8 20.82 -29.34 48.36
CA HIS A 8 21.84 -29.14 47.35
C HIS A 8 21.22 -28.41 46.14
N ASP A 9 21.21 -27.08 46.16
CA ASP A 9 20.71 -26.26 45.06
C ASP A 9 21.88 -25.74 44.21
N GLU A 10 21.97 -26.21 42.96
CA GLU A 10 22.91 -25.77 41.91
C GLU A 10 22.70 -24.29 41.46
N ASP A 11 21.87 -23.51 42.16
CA ASP A 11 21.30 -22.23 41.71
C ASP A 11 21.71 -21.00 42.58
N ASN A 12 22.92 -21.00 43.16
CA ASN A 12 23.45 -19.82 43.88
C ASN A 12 24.16 -18.84 42.92
N PHE A 13 23.46 -17.80 42.48
CA PHE A 13 24.04 -16.71 41.68
C PHE A 13 24.66 -15.63 42.57
N GLN A 14 25.88 -15.20 42.24
CA GLN A 14 26.55 -14.07 42.89
C GLN A 14 26.93 -12.99 41.86
N CYS A 15 26.80 -11.72 42.24
CA CYS A 15 27.27 -10.60 41.42
C CYS A 15 28.77 -10.41 41.60
N GLU A 16 29.55 -10.56 40.52
CA GLU A 16 31.00 -10.39 40.53
C GLU A 16 31.44 -9.02 39.97
N HIS A 17 30.80 -8.56 38.89
CA HIS A 17 31.18 -7.36 38.16
C HIS A 17 29.98 -6.47 37.87
N ILE A 18 30.19 -5.15 37.96
CA ILE A 18 29.23 -4.12 37.54
C ILE A 18 29.96 -3.13 36.66
N ILE A 19 29.48 -2.96 35.43
CA ILE A 19 30.12 -2.13 34.41
C ILE A 19 29.10 -1.11 33.93
N THR A 20 29.54 0.15 33.78
CA THR A 20 28.71 1.24 33.25
C THR A 20 29.36 1.78 31.99
N GLU A 21 28.64 1.76 30.88
CA GLU A 21 29.13 2.34 29.61
C GLU A 21 29.18 3.88 29.69
N SER A 22 30.19 4.46 29.03
CA SER A 22 30.52 5.89 29.14
C SER A 22 29.38 6.81 28.70
N HIS A 23 28.55 6.37 27.77
CA HIS A 23 27.41 7.13 27.24
C HIS A 23 26.24 7.25 28.24
N LYS A 24 26.18 6.41 29.29
CA LYS A 24 25.13 6.43 30.34
C LYS A 24 23.69 6.45 29.77
N LYS A 25 23.47 5.72 28.68
CA LYS A 25 22.16 5.52 28.04
C LYS A 25 21.70 4.08 28.25
N ALA A 26 20.41 3.82 28.02
CA ALA A 26 19.84 2.49 28.14
C ALA A 26 20.49 1.51 27.16
N ILE A 27 20.83 0.33 27.65
CA ILE A 27 21.28 -0.81 26.85
C ILE A 27 20.03 -1.62 26.50
N TYR A 28 19.76 -1.79 25.21
CA TYR A 28 18.53 -2.45 24.73
C TYR A 28 18.66 -3.97 24.61
N SER A 29 19.88 -4.46 24.34
CA SER A 29 20.13 -5.89 24.23
C SER A 29 21.53 -6.24 24.67
N ILE A 30 21.64 -7.44 25.22
CA ILE A 30 22.89 -8.14 25.52
C ILE A 30 22.83 -9.51 24.85
N SER A 31 23.92 -9.92 24.21
CA SER A 31 24.03 -11.23 23.59
C SER A 31 25.38 -11.85 23.88
N ILE A 32 25.37 -13.07 24.37
CA ILE A 32 26.58 -13.88 24.62
C ILE A 32 26.92 -14.65 23.34
N CYS A 33 28.20 -14.67 22.97
CA CYS A 33 28.71 -15.54 21.92
C CYS A 33 28.77 -16.97 22.46
N GLN A 34 28.09 -17.90 21.81
CA GLN A 34 28.01 -19.29 22.26
C GLN A 34 29.33 -20.07 22.08
N GLN A 35 30.31 -19.49 21.40
CA GLN A 35 31.63 -20.09 21.26
C GLN A 35 32.47 -19.79 22.51
N ALA A 36 32.77 -20.83 23.28
CA ALA A 36 33.74 -20.74 24.36
C ALA A 36 35.14 -20.53 23.76
N LEU A 37 35.83 -19.50 24.21
CA LEU A 37 37.27 -19.30 24.01
C LEU A 37 37.97 -19.96 25.21
N SER A 38 37.83 -21.28 25.35
CA SER A 38 38.43 -22.02 26.46
C SER A 38 39.75 -22.66 26.03
N ASP A 39 40.85 -22.21 26.61
CA ASP A 39 42.15 -22.91 26.60
C ASP A 39 42.31 -23.68 27.92
N GLU A 40 43.25 -24.64 28.02
CA GLU A 40 43.41 -25.55 29.18
C GLU A 40 43.55 -24.85 30.56
N SER A 41 43.83 -23.54 30.60
CA SER A 41 43.99 -22.73 31.82
C SER A 41 43.15 -21.43 31.88
N GLU A 42 42.37 -21.10 30.84
CA GLU A 42 41.59 -19.85 30.76
C GLU A 42 40.18 -20.15 30.24
N GLU A 43 39.16 -19.88 31.07
CA GLU A 43 37.77 -19.90 30.61
C GLU A 43 37.38 -18.49 30.15
N ALA A 44 37.11 -18.32 28.85
CA ALA A 44 36.67 -17.03 28.33
C ALA A 44 35.48 -17.13 27.38
N PHE A 45 34.66 -16.09 27.37
CA PHE A 45 33.59 -15.90 26.39
C PHE A 45 33.43 -14.44 26.00
N LEU A 46 32.86 -14.22 24.81
CA LEU A 46 32.53 -12.89 24.32
C LEU A 46 31.07 -12.57 24.58
N PHE A 47 30.78 -11.31 24.87
CA PHE A 47 29.41 -10.81 24.81
C PHE A 47 29.37 -9.41 24.19
N ALA A 48 28.24 -9.10 23.57
CA ALA A 48 28.00 -7.81 22.95
C ALA A 48 26.83 -7.12 23.63
N THR A 49 26.91 -5.80 23.76
CA THR A 49 25.82 -4.91 24.15
C THR A 49 25.51 -3.97 22.99
N CYS A 50 24.24 -3.57 22.87
CA CYS A 50 23.84 -2.54 21.93
C CYS A 50 23.02 -1.44 22.62
N ALA A 51 23.41 -0.20 22.35
CA ALA A 51 22.79 1.00 22.88
C ALA A 51 23.01 2.12 21.88
N ILE A 52 22.05 3.06 21.74
CA ILE A 52 22.18 4.20 20.80
C ILE A 52 22.69 3.74 19.42
N ASN A 53 23.60 4.48 18.80
CA ASN A 53 24.31 4.09 17.58
C ASN A 53 25.58 3.27 17.86
N GLN A 54 25.73 2.64 19.03
CA GLN A 54 26.94 1.95 19.47
C GLN A 54 26.71 0.46 19.77
N ILE A 55 27.74 -0.34 19.48
CA ILE A 55 27.83 -1.76 19.81
C ILE A 55 29.17 -2.00 20.49
N CYS A 56 29.14 -2.49 21.72
CA CYS A 56 30.35 -2.76 22.50
C CYS A 56 30.52 -4.27 22.67
N VAL A 57 31.73 -4.77 22.45
CA VAL A 57 32.09 -6.19 22.55
C VAL A 57 33.09 -6.37 23.68
N TYR A 58 32.76 -7.24 24.62
CA TYR A 58 33.52 -7.50 25.82
C TYR A 58 34.02 -8.95 25.85
N LYS A 59 35.21 -9.15 26.43
CA LYS A 59 35.73 -10.44 26.87
C LYS A 59 35.43 -10.61 28.35
N TYR A 60 34.79 -11.70 28.72
CA TYR A 60 34.81 -12.20 30.09
C TYR A 60 35.87 -13.30 30.17
N THR A 61 36.72 -13.28 31.20
CA THR A 61 37.80 -14.26 31.41
C THR A 61 37.84 -14.68 32.87
N ILE A 62 38.01 -15.97 33.13
CA ILE A 62 38.34 -16.52 34.44
C ILE A 62 39.74 -17.13 34.36
N ILE A 63 40.65 -16.60 35.18
CA ILE A 63 42.03 -17.11 35.33
C ILE A 63 42.28 -17.29 36.82
N ASP A 64 42.66 -18.49 37.25
CA ASP A 64 42.93 -18.80 38.67
C ASP A 64 41.83 -18.32 39.63
N GLU A 65 40.57 -18.65 39.34
CA GLU A 65 39.35 -18.24 40.09
C GLU A 65 39.08 -16.73 40.15
N LYS A 66 39.85 -15.90 39.43
CA LYS A 66 39.60 -14.46 39.30
C LYS A 66 38.94 -14.15 37.97
N SER A 67 37.72 -13.61 38.03
CA SER A 67 37.01 -13.14 36.86
C SER A 67 37.38 -11.70 36.51
N SER A 68 37.43 -11.40 35.21
CA SER A 68 37.66 -10.06 34.69
C SER A 68 36.82 -9.80 33.45
N VAL A 69 36.41 -8.54 33.24
CA VAL A 69 35.68 -8.12 32.04
C VAL A 69 36.43 -6.99 31.35
N GLN A 70 36.73 -7.18 30.07
CA GLN A 70 37.52 -6.26 29.27
C GLN A 70 36.75 -5.86 28.01
N LEU A 71 36.68 -4.55 27.72
CA LEU A 71 36.17 -4.07 26.44
C LEU A 71 37.21 -4.35 25.34
N ILE A 72 36.84 -5.16 24.35
CA ILE A 72 37.72 -5.51 23.22
C ILE A 72 37.54 -4.51 22.08
N GLN A 73 36.28 -4.24 21.72
CA GLN A 73 35.94 -3.45 20.55
C GLN A 73 34.68 -2.64 20.81
N SER A 74 34.65 -1.42 20.29
CA SER A 74 33.44 -0.59 20.24
C SER A 74 33.23 -0.15 18.80
N TYR A 75 32.04 -0.41 18.29
CA TYR A 75 31.58 0.05 16.99
C TYR A 75 30.61 1.20 17.19
N CYS A 76 30.83 2.29 16.44
CA CYS A 76 29.95 3.44 16.40
C CYS A 76 29.44 3.60 14.97
N ASP A 77 28.12 3.53 14.78
CA ASP A 77 27.51 3.69 13.45
C ASP A 77 27.70 5.11 12.95
N SER A 78 27.93 5.23 11.64
CA SER A 78 28.04 6.51 10.94
C SER A 78 26.78 7.38 11.03
N ASP A 79 25.61 6.77 11.25
CA ASP A 79 24.34 7.47 11.46
C ASP A 79 24.14 7.76 12.96
N ASP A 80 24.27 9.03 13.33
CA ASP A 80 24.13 9.53 14.70
C ASP A 80 22.71 9.37 15.27
N LYS A 81 21.72 9.12 14.41
CA LYS A 81 20.32 8.89 14.77
C LYS A 81 19.93 7.41 14.78
N GLU A 82 20.89 6.50 14.57
CA GLU A 82 20.63 5.06 14.76
C GLU A 82 20.43 4.75 16.24
N TYR A 83 19.50 3.83 16.51
CA TYR A 83 19.28 3.26 17.83
C TYR A 83 19.17 1.75 17.66
N PHE A 84 20.23 1.03 18.02
CA PHE A 84 20.25 -0.43 18.00
C PHE A 84 19.35 -0.98 19.11
N TYR A 85 18.38 -1.78 18.72
CA TYR A 85 17.43 -2.43 19.62
C TYR A 85 17.83 -3.86 19.94
N ASP A 86 18.48 -4.57 19.02
CA ASP A 86 18.91 -5.94 19.26
C ASP A 86 20.23 -6.27 18.56
N CYS A 87 21.00 -7.16 19.19
CA CYS A 87 22.20 -7.75 18.62
C CYS A 87 22.24 -9.26 18.87
N LYS A 88 22.77 -10.02 17.91
CA LYS A 88 22.91 -11.49 17.97
C LYS A 88 24.18 -11.95 17.28
N TRP A 89 24.80 -12.95 17.88
CA TRP A 89 25.97 -13.65 17.33
C TRP A 89 25.55 -14.76 16.37
N THR A 90 26.34 -14.96 15.32
CA THR A 90 26.27 -16.12 14.43
C THR A 90 27.67 -16.44 13.87
N MET A 91 27.79 -17.51 13.09
CA MET A 91 29.04 -17.94 12.47
C MET A 91 28.86 -18.14 10.97
N PHE A 92 29.72 -17.56 10.14
CA PHE A 92 29.78 -17.90 8.71
C PHE A 92 31.02 -18.74 8.46
N GLY A 93 30.84 -20.06 8.37
CA GLY A 93 31.95 -21.00 8.42
C GLY A 93 32.71 -20.88 9.75
N ASN A 94 33.96 -20.42 9.71
CA ASN A 94 34.81 -20.25 10.90
C ASN A 94 34.89 -18.80 11.41
N THR A 95 34.19 -17.84 10.78
CA THR A 95 34.24 -16.44 11.21
C THR A 95 33.09 -16.09 12.14
N THR A 96 33.41 -15.38 13.22
CA THR A 96 32.43 -14.92 14.21
C THR A 96 31.82 -13.60 13.75
N ILE A 97 30.49 -13.63 13.58
CA ILE A 97 29.71 -12.53 13.04
C ILE A 97 28.77 -11.99 14.11
N LEU A 98 28.70 -10.67 14.20
CA LEU A 98 27.74 -9.96 15.03
C LEU A 98 26.77 -9.21 14.12
N ALA A 99 25.47 -9.54 14.24
CA ALA A 99 24.41 -8.78 13.61
C ALA A 99 23.74 -7.85 14.62
N ALA A 100 23.45 -6.61 14.22
CA ALA A 100 22.73 -5.66 15.04
C ALA A 100 21.73 -4.86 14.21
N ALA A 101 20.57 -4.58 14.79
CA ALA A 101 19.47 -3.93 14.09
C ALA A 101 18.69 -2.99 15.02
N GLY A 102 18.00 -2.03 14.43
CA GLY A 102 17.44 -0.92 15.19
C GLY A 102 16.47 -0.02 14.43
N LEU A 103 16.41 1.24 14.88
CA LEU A 103 15.48 2.27 14.43
C LEU A 103 15.51 2.52 12.92
N ARG A 104 16.69 2.51 12.27
CA ARG A 104 16.78 2.84 10.84
C ARG A 104 16.33 1.71 9.92
N GLY A 105 16.03 0.52 10.45
CA GLY A 105 15.57 -0.60 9.65
C GLY A 105 16.67 -1.21 8.78
N VAL A 106 17.91 -1.19 9.26
CA VAL A 106 19.03 -1.80 8.54
C VAL A 106 19.80 -2.68 9.52
N VAL A 107 19.92 -3.97 9.20
CA VAL A 107 20.74 -4.91 9.96
C VAL A 107 22.19 -4.74 9.53
N ARG A 108 23.02 -4.26 10.45
CA ARG A 108 24.47 -4.23 10.32
C ARG A 108 25.00 -5.62 10.61
N VAL A 109 25.79 -6.17 9.69
CA VAL A 109 26.46 -7.46 9.84
C VAL A 109 27.96 -7.19 9.90
N ILE A 110 28.58 -7.52 11.03
CA ILE A 110 29.95 -7.13 11.36
C ILE A 110 30.78 -8.40 11.56
N ASP A 111 31.87 -8.52 10.82
CA ASP A 111 32.90 -9.51 11.11
C ASP A 111 33.79 -8.97 12.24
N ILE A 112 33.76 -9.64 13.38
CA ILE A 112 34.49 -9.22 14.58
C ILE A 112 35.98 -9.54 14.47
N ALA A 113 36.33 -10.65 13.81
CA ALA A 113 37.73 -11.04 13.65
C ALA A 113 38.47 -10.11 12.68
N HIS A 114 37.82 -9.72 11.57
CA HIS A 114 38.41 -8.87 10.54
C HIS A 114 38.04 -7.39 10.67
N GLN A 115 37.20 -7.02 11.63
CA GLN A 115 36.71 -5.66 11.89
C GLN A 115 36.12 -4.99 10.65
N CYS A 116 35.38 -5.73 9.83
CA CYS A 116 34.82 -5.22 8.58
C CYS A 116 33.31 -5.39 8.51
N HIS A 117 32.67 -4.52 7.71
CA HIS A 117 31.24 -4.59 7.45
C HIS A 117 30.94 -5.53 6.30
N LEU A 118 30.11 -6.52 6.55
CA LEU A 118 29.48 -7.32 5.50
C LEU A 118 28.29 -6.54 4.92
N LYS A 119 27.71 -7.09 3.85
CA LYS A 119 26.61 -6.44 3.14
C LYS A 119 25.38 -6.30 4.05
N PRO A 120 24.82 -5.09 4.25
CA PRO A 120 23.72 -4.88 5.18
C PRO A 120 22.39 -5.41 4.62
N LEU A 121 21.51 -5.85 5.53
CA LEU A 121 20.15 -6.27 5.19
C LEU A 121 19.21 -5.08 5.44
N ARG A 122 18.39 -4.71 4.46
CA ARG A 122 17.56 -3.51 4.50
C ARG A 122 16.07 -3.85 4.61
N HIS A 123 15.41 -3.22 5.57
CA HIS A 123 13.98 -3.34 5.84
C HIS A 123 13.24 -2.05 5.48
N LEU A 124 11.91 -2.12 5.43
CA LEU A 124 11.04 -0.96 5.14
C LEU A 124 10.67 -0.16 6.40
N GLY A 125 11.07 -0.61 7.58
CA GLY A 125 10.81 0.03 8.88
C GLY A 125 11.83 -0.45 9.91
N SER A 126 11.74 0.08 11.14
CA SER A 126 12.62 -0.31 12.25
C SER A 126 12.57 -1.82 12.51
N VAL A 127 13.72 -2.39 12.84
CA VAL A 127 13.85 -3.81 13.20
C VAL A 127 13.92 -3.91 14.71
N ASN A 128 12.92 -4.56 15.32
CA ASN A 128 12.81 -4.63 16.78
C ASN A 128 13.64 -5.78 17.36
N GLN A 129 13.66 -6.93 16.68
CA GLN A 129 14.40 -8.11 17.11
C GLN A 129 14.92 -8.91 15.92
N ILE A 130 16.05 -9.58 16.13
CA ILE A 130 16.65 -10.53 15.18
C ILE A 130 16.89 -11.88 15.88
N ALA A 131 16.82 -12.96 15.11
CA ALA A 131 17.10 -14.31 15.58
C ALA A 131 17.78 -15.13 14.49
N PHE A 132 18.73 -15.98 14.86
CA PHE A 132 19.39 -16.93 13.96
C PHE A 132 18.97 -18.36 14.30
N ALA A 133 18.87 -19.21 13.28
CA ALA A 133 18.74 -20.66 13.50
C ALA A 133 20.07 -21.24 13.99
N SER A 134 20.01 -22.15 14.97
CA SER A 134 21.23 -22.76 15.52
C SER A 134 21.85 -23.79 14.58
N GLU A 135 21.03 -24.61 13.91
CA GLU A 135 21.53 -25.61 12.95
C GLU A 135 21.98 -24.97 11.62
N GLN A 136 21.39 -23.83 11.25
CA GLN A 136 21.69 -23.10 10.02
C GLN A 136 22.13 -21.66 10.32
N PRO A 137 23.44 -21.42 10.56
CA PRO A 137 23.95 -20.14 11.04
C PRO A 137 23.70 -18.95 10.10
N THR A 138 23.51 -19.19 8.81
CA THR A 138 23.23 -18.14 7.82
C THR A 138 21.76 -17.71 7.82
N LEU A 139 20.85 -18.53 8.36
CA LEU A 139 19.42 -18.30 8.32
C LEU A 139 18.99 -17.38 9.47
N MET A 140 18.42 -16.23 9.13
CA MET A 140 18.05 -15.19 10.08
C MET A 140 16.61 -14.72 9.91
N ALA A 141 15.85 -14.65 11.00
CA ALA A 141 14.55 -14.00 11.05
C ALA A 141 14.67 -12.62 11.69
N SER A 142 13.79 -11.72 11.29
CA SER A 142 13.76 -10.34 11.81
C SER A 142 12.33 -9.81 11.89
N SER A 143 12.00 -9.17 13.01
CA SER A 143 10.71 -8.51 13.24
C SER A 143 10.79 -7.05 12.81
N CYS A 144 9.74 -6.56 12.15
CA CYS A 144 9.72 -5.20 11.62
C CYS A 144 8.48 -4.43 12.07
N SER A 145 8.65 -3.12 12.27
CA SER A 145 7.53 -2.21 12.59
C SER A 145 6.54 -2.02 11.44
N ASN A 146 6.86 -2.47 10.23
CA ASN A 146 5.94 -2.50 9.07
C ASN A 146 4.97 -3.69 9.08
N TYR A 147 4.83 -4.37 10.22
CA TYR A 147 3.88 -5.48 10.45
C TYR A 147 4.31 -6.81 9.82
N ALA A 148 5.53 -6.89 9.27
CA ALA A 148 6.05 -8.07 8.62
C ALA A 148 7.15 -8.75 9.45
N VAL A 149 7.30 -10.05 9.21
CA VAL A 149 8.50 -10.80 9.58
C VAL A 149 9.26 -11.10 8.30
N TYR A 150 10.59 -10.97 8.34
CA TYR A 150 11.45 -11.25 7.20
C TYR A 150 12.42 -12.39 7.51
N LEU A 151 12.59 -13.30 6.55
CA LEU A 151 13.57 -14.37 6.55
C LEU A 151 14.69 -14.06 5.57
N TRP A 152 15.93 -14.19 6.03
CA TRP A 152 17.13 -13.82 5.30
C TRP A 152 18.12 -14.96 5.28
N ASP A 153 18.88 -15.02 4.19
CA ASP A 153 20.22 -15.56 4.22
C ASP A 153 21.19 -14.39 4.47
N ALA A 154 21.74 -14.35 5.68
CA ALA A 154 22.57 -13.25 6.15
C ALA A 154 23.97 -13.23 5.51
N GLU A 155 24.51 -14.38 5.13
CA GLU A 155 25.80 -14.49 4.43
C GLU A 155 25.66 -14.03 2.97
N ALA A 156 24.60 -14.48 2.30
CA ALA A 156 24.32 -14.10 0.93
C ALA A 156 23.74 -12.68 0.79
N ALA A 157 23.31 -12.08 1.91
CA ALA A 157 22.53 -10.85 2.01
C ALA A 157 21.29 -10.85 1.10
N LEU A 158 20.55 -11.96 1.13
CA LEU A 158 19.38 -12.20 0.31
C LEU A 158 18.13 -12.33 1.19
N CYS A 159 17.06 -11.64 0.79
CA CYS A 159 15.75 -11.83 1.40
C CYS A 159 15.10 -13.08 0.81
N LEU A 160 14.91 -14.12 1.63
CA LEU A 160 14.35 -15.40 1.20
C LEU A 160 12.82 -15.33 1.15
N ALA A 161 12.21 -14.76 2.18
CA ALA A 161 10.78 -14.65 2.32
C ALA A 161 10.34 -13.46 3.19
N ASN A 162 9.14 -12.96 2.91
CA ASN A 162 8.45 -11.96 3.71
C ASN A 162 7.11 -12.55 4.14
N TYR A 163 6.90 -12.67 5.44
CA TYR A 163 5.63 -13.09 6.01
C TYR A 163 4.74 -11.85 6.09
N VAL A 164 3.86 -11.71 5.08
CA VAL A 164 2.99 -10.55 4.85
C VAL A 164 1.60 -11.03 4.42
N GLY A 165 0.50 -10.69 5.10
CA GLY A 165 -0.84 -11.07 4.66
C GLY A 165 -2.04 -10.53 5.45
N PRO A 166 -3.28 -10.89 5.06
CA PRO A 166 -4.51 -10.37 5.66
C PRO A 166 -4.80 -10.91 7.07
N ASP A 167 -4.30 -12.11 7.40
CA ASP A 167 -4.50 -12.80 8.69
C ASP A 167 -3.23 -12.79 9.57
N GLN A 168 -2.39 -11.75 9.39
CA GLN A 168 -1.11 -11.60 10.11
C GLN A 168 -1.19 -10.60 11.28
N HIS A 169 -0.02 -10.25 11.82
CA HIS A 169 0.16 -9.06 12.64
C HIS A 169 -0.47 -7.77 12.05
N LYS A 170 -1.44 -7.19 12.76
CA LYS A 170 -2.13 -5.95 12.38
C LYS A 170 -1.40 -4.69 12.83
N GLN A 171 -0.36 -4.86 13.65
CA GLN A 171 0.51 -3.80 14.16
C GLN A 171 1.97 -4.27 14.15
N GLY A 172 2.89 -3.42 14.65
CA GLY A 172 4.33 -3.70 14.60
C GLY A 172 4.69 -5.01 15.29
N VAL A 173 5.52 -5.82 14.62
CA VAL A 173 6.04 -7.07 15.19
C VAL A 173 7.15 -6.71 16.15
N LEU A 174 7.01 -7.10 17.41
CA LEU A 174 7.96 -6.76 18.47
C LEU A 174 9.04 -7.82 18.58
N SER A 175 8.61 -9.08 18.67
CA SER A 175 9.49 -10.19 18.97
C SER A 175 9.44 -11.27 17.90
N VAL A 176 10.58 -11.90 17.65
CA VAL A 176 10.72 -13.03 16.73
C VAL A 176 11.75 -14.01 17.25
N ASP A 177 11.53 -15.30 16.99
CA ASP A 177 12.49 -16.37 17.26
C ASP A 177 12.36 -17.48 16.21
N ILE A 178 13.48 -18.16 15.91
CA ILE A 178 13.50 -19.34 15.03
C ILE A 178 13.78 -20.57 15.89
N ASN A 179 13.10 -21.70 15.61
CA ASN A 179 13.42 -22.96 16.27
C ASN A 179 14.84 -23.47 15.89
N TYR A 180 15.32 -24.47 16.62
CA TYR A 180 16.71 -24.95 16.49
C TYR A 180 17.03 -25.42 15.07
N ASN A 181 16.13 -26.22 14.48
CA ASN A 181 16.26 -26.76 13.13
C ASN A 181 16.02 -25.74 12.00
N GLY A 182 15.50 -24.54 12.32
CA GLY A 182 15.19 -23.52 11.33
C GLY A 182 13.91 -23.75 10.52
N THR A 183 13.05 -24.69 10.91
CA THR A 183 11.81 -25.05 10.20
C THR A 183 10.62 -24.14 10.49
N PHE A 184 10.60 -23.51 11.67
CA PHE A 184 9.50 -22.67 12.14
C PHE A 184 9.99 -21.36 12.75
N ILE A 185 9.21 -20.31 12.53
CA ILE A 185 9.42 -18.99 13.11
C ILE A 185 8.23 -18.68 14.00
N VAL A 186 8.47 -18.18 15.22
CA VAL A 186 7.43 -17.62 16.08
C VAL A 186 7.57 -16.11 16.13
N SER A 187 6.46 -15.38 16.09
CA SER A 187 6.45 -13.93 16.19
C SER A 187 5.35 -13.41 17.12
N GLY A 188 5.64 -12.34 17.84
CA GLY A 188 4.73 -11.63 18.74
C GLY A 188 4.67 -10.14 18.41
N GLY A 189 3.49 -9.53 18.52
CA GLY A 189 3.26 -8.15 18.08
C GLY A 189 2.51 -7.25 19.06
N LEU A 190 2.46 -5.96 18.70
CA LEU A 190 1.66 -4.91 19.35
C LEU A 190 0.14 -5.15 19.27
N ASP A 191 -0.29 -6.07 18.43
CA ASP A 191 -1.68 -6.44 18.23
C ASP A 191 -2.15 -7.60 19.11
N ASN A 192 -1.32 -8.01 20.07
CA ASN A 192 -1.55 -9.10 21.03
C ASN A 192 -1.59 -10.49 20.36
N ILE A 193 -1.20 -10.57 19.08
CA ILE A 193 -1.21 -11.81 18.32
C ILE A 193 0.14 -12.51 18.48
N VAL A 194 0.10 -13.83 18.56
CA VAL A 194 1.25 -14.71 18.35
C VAL A 194 1.02 -15.51 17.07
N CYS A 195 2.00 -15.52 16.17
CA CYS A 195 1.96 -16.28 14.92
C CYS A 195 3.12 -17.29 14.85
N VAL A 196 2.88 -18.44 14.23
CA VAL A 196 3.89 -19.43 13.86
C VAL A 196 3.90 -19.60 12.35
N TRP A 197 5.08 -19.50 11.75
CA TRP A 197 5.29 -19.48 10.30
C TRP A 197 6.17 -20.65 9.83
N SER A 198 5.90 -21.15 8.62
CA SER A 198 6.70 -22.15 7.92
C SER A 198 7.92 -21.52 7.26
N THR A 199 9.09 -22.16 7.34
CA THR A 199 10.23 -21.87 6.45
C THR A 199 10.39 -22.92 5.34
N GLN A 200 9.51 -23.93 5.32
CA GLN A 200 9.63 -25.12 4.48
C GLN A 200 8.84 -25.01 3.16
N ASP A 201 8.33 -23.83 2.84
CA ASP A 201 7.62 -23.61 1.59
C ASP A 201 8.58 -23.80 0.41
N LYS A 202 8.10 -24.45 -0.65
CA LYS A 202 8.94 -24.86 -1.79
C LYS A 202 9.76 -23.70 -2.36
N GLU A 203 9.15 -22.52 -2.50
CA GLU A 203 9.82 -21.32 -3.03
C GLU A 203 10.92 -20.80 -2.10
N ILE A 204 10.75 -20.94 -0.78
CA ILE A 204 11.76 -20.56 0.22
C ILE A 204 12.97 -21.50 0.12
N ILE A 205 12.73 -22.81 0.02
CA ILE A 205 13.78 -23.83 -0.13
C ILE A 205 14.54 -23.61 -1.45
N GLU A 206 13.85 -23.27 -2.53
CA GLU A 206 14.49 -22.91 -3.81
C GLU A 206 15.35 -21.65 -3.67
N ASN A 207 14.86 -20.61 -2.99
CA ASN A 207 15.63 -19.38 -2.72
C ASN A 207 16.87 -19.66 -1.84
N MET A 208 16.75 -20.51 -0.83
CA MET A 208 17.89 -20.96 -0.01
C MET A 208 18.92 -21.73 -0.85
N ALA A 209 18.46 -22.62 -1.74
CA ALA A 209 19.35 -23.36 -2.64
C ALA A 209 20.08 -22.43 -3.62
N ILE A 210 19.45 -21.34 -4.07
CA ILE A 210 20.08 -20.31 -4.89
C ILE A 210 21.12 -19.53 -4.06
N ALA A 211 20.79 -19.15 -2.83
CA ALA A 211 21.70 -18.41 -1.94
C ALA A 211 23.03 -19.17 -1.74
N LYS A 212 22.97 -20.49 -1.58
CA LYS A 212 24.14 -21.39 -1.42
C LYS A 212 25.01 -21.55 -2.68
N ARG A 213 24.52 -21.24 -3.89
CA ARG A 213 25.26 -21.46 -5.16
C ARG A 213 26.27 -20.35 -5.52
N GLY A 214 26.47 -19.36 -4.66
CA GLY A 214 27.52 -18.35 -4.80
C GLY A 214 27.18 -17.17 -5.74
N PRO A 215 28.07 -16.17 -5.86
CA PRO A 215 27.77 -14.86 -6.47
C PRO A 215 27.47 -14.88 -7.97
N LEU A 216 28.07 -15.79 -8.75
CA LEU A 216 27.89 -15.89 -10.22
C LEU A 216 26.46 -16.25 -10.65
N PHE A 217 25.68 -16.92 -9.80
CA PHE A 217 24.26 -17.21 -10.05
C PHE A 217 23.30 -16.10 -9.57
N LYS A 218 23.79 -15.13 -8.78
CA LYS A 218 22.98 -14.04 -8.21
C LYS A 218 22.53 -13.00 -9.25
N GLU A 219 23.21 -12.91 -10.39
CA GLU A 219 22.87 -11.92 -11.44
C GLU A 219 21.79 -12.39 -12.43
N PHE A 220 21.55 -13.70 -12.57
CA PHE A 220 20.65 -14.23 -13.60
C PHE A 220 19.27 -14.70 -13.10
N ARG A 221 19.07 -14.86 -11.79
CA ARG A 221 17.77 -15.17 -11.16
C ARG A 221 17.72 -14.61 -9.73
N LEU A 222 17.52 -13.30 -9.59
CA LEU A 222 16.96 -12.78 -8.34
C LEU A 222 15.45 -13.03 -8.38
N SER A 223 15.03 -14.18 -7.86
CA SER A 223 13.63 -14.38 -7.47
C SER A 223 13.28 -13.30 -6.45
N ALA A 224 12.12 -12.67 -6.63
CA ALA A 224 11.57 -11.83 -5.56
C ALA A 224 11.43 -12.67 -4.27
N PRO A 225 11.56 -12.07 -3.08
CA PRO A 225 11.32 -12.80 -1.84
C PRO A 225 9.94 -13.45 -1.89
N HIS A 226 9.84 -14.69 -1.42
CA HIS A 226 8.56 -15.38 -1.39
C HIS A 226 7.64 -14.69 -0.37
N HIS A 227 6.40 -14.40 -0.79
CA HIS A 227 5.43 -13.76 0.10
C HIS A 227 4.54 -14.83 0.72
N VAL A 228 4.67 -15.02 2.04
CA VAL A 228 3.86 -15.96 2.80
C VAL A 228 2.72 -15.20 3.47
N TYR A 229 1.49 -15.48 3.05
CA TYR A 229 0.30 -14.73 3.47
C TYR A 229 -0.38 -15.28 4.72
N PHE A 230 -0.19 -16.57 5.01
CA PHE A 230 -0.93 -17.27 6.04
C PHE A 230 0.03 -17.94 7.02
N PRO A 231 -0.08 -17.65 8.33
CA PRO A 231 0.67 -18.39 9.33
C PRO A 231 0.12 -19.82 9.43
N ILE A 232 0.96 -20.75 9.86
CA ILE A 232 0.52 -22.12 10.18
C ILE A 232 -0.43 -22.09 11.37
N PHE A 233 -0.13 -21.22 12.33
CA PHE A 233 -0.92 -21.02 13.53
C PHE A 233 -0.90 -19.54 13.90
N TYR A 234 -2.03 -19.04 14.38
CA TYR A 234 -2.10 -17.74 15.01
C TYR A 234 -3.06 -17.78 16.19
N SER A 235 -2.78 -17.02 17.25
CA SER A 235 -3.69 -16.85 18.37
C SER A 235 -3.63 -15.42 18.89
N ASN A 236 -4.80 -14.85 19.13
CA ASN A 236 -5.01 -13.57 19.82
C ASN A 236 -5.65 -13.77 21.20
N THR A 237 -5.74 -15.01 21.68
CA THR A 237 -6.38 -15.39 22.95
C THR A 237 -5.36 -15.75 24.03
N LEU A 238 -4.10 -15.99 23.64
CA LEU A 238 -3.02 -16.27 24.59
C LEU A 238 -2.80 -15.12 25.56
N HIS A 239 -2.78 -13.88 25.05
CA HIS A 239 -2.46 -12.67 25.78
C HIS A 239 -3.50 -11.59 25.52
N GLU A 240 -3.84 -10.81 26.56
CA GLU A 240 -4.79 -9.69 26.45
C GLU A 240 -4.10 -8.38 26.04
N HIS A 241 -2.77 -8.33 26.12
CA HIS A 241 -1.95 -7.17 25.83
C HIS A 241 -0.78 -7.53 24.89
N TYR A 242 -0.01 -6.52 24.48
CA TYR A 242 1.07 -6.67 23.49
C TYR A 242 2.02 -7.79 23.85
N VAL A 243 2.42 -8.59 22.86
CA VAL A 243 3.38 -9.70 23.04
C VAL A 243 4.76 -9.19 22.69
N ASP A 244 5.55 -8.84 23.72
CA ASP A 244 6.86 -8.21 23.58
C ASP A 244 8.02 -9.20 23.63
N SER A 245 7.79 -10.47 24.02
CA SER A 245 8.82 -11.50 23.96
C SER A 245 8.24 -12.88 23.62
N VAL A 246 8.77 -13.53 22.59
CA VAL A 246 8.50 -14.93 22.23
C VAL A 246 9.82 -15.67 22.04
N LYS A 247 9.89 -16.91 22.53
CA LYS A 247 11.06 -17.79 22.41
C LYS A 247 10.68 -19.26 22.26
N TRP A 248 11.42 -19.99 21.42
CA TRP A 248 11.32 -21.44 21.35
C TRP A 248 12.07 -22.09 22.51
N PHE A 249 11.37 -22.91 23.29
CA PHE A 249 11.95 -23.72 24.36
C PHE A 249 12.32 -25.12 23.89
N SER A 250 11.51 -25.72 23.02
CA SER A 250 11.84 -26.95 22.27
C SER A 250 11.37 -26.79 20.82
N GLU A 251 11.34 -27.87 20.04
CA GLU A 251 10.80 -27.86 18.67
C GLU A 251 9.29 -27.54 18.62
N ASP A 252 8.58 -27.80 19.70
CA ASP A 252 7.13 -27.70 19.80
C ASP A 252 6.64 -26.87 21.00
N ILE A 253 7.51 -26.46 21.93
CA ILE A 253 7.15 -25.65 23.09
C ILE A 253 7.65 -24.22 22.90
N ILE A 254 6.75 -23.27 23.11
CA ILE A 254 7.00 -21.83 23.00
C ILE A 254 6.74 -21.18 24.36
N VAL A 255 7.62 -20.25 24.72
CA VAL A 255 7.44 -19.32 25.83
C VAL A 255 7.09 -17.97 25.25
N SER A 256 6.03 -17.36 25.77
CA SER A 256 5.58 -16.04 25.36
C SER A 256 5.24 -15.19 26.58
N LYS A 257 5.64 -13.92 26.53
CA LYS A 257 5.40 -12.90 27.54
C LYS A 257 4.57 -11.78 26.95
N SER A 258 3.64 -11.26 27.74
CA SER A 258 2.93 -10.02 27.45
C SER A 258 3.37 -8.88 28.39
N ALA A 259 3.05 -7.64 28.00
CA ALA A 259 3.42 -6.44 28.74
C ALA A 259 2.68 -6.30 30.10
N ASP A 260 1.60 -7.06 30.29
CA ASP A 260 0.84 -7.17 31.55
C ASP A 260 1.46 -8.15 32.57
N HIS A 261 2.68 -8.61 32.32
CA HIS A 261 3.41 -9.59 33.16
C HIS A 261 2.73 -10.97 33.20
N VAL A 262 2.00 -11.33 32.15
CA VAL A 262 1.54 -12.70 31.92
C VAL A 262 2.58 -13.47 31.11
N TYR A 263 2.93 -14.65 31.61
CA TYR A 263 3.87 -15.56 30.96
C TYR A 263 3.15 -16.86 30.68
N CYS A 264 3.20 -17.28 29.41
CA CYS A 264 2.55 -18.49 28.93
C CYS A 264 3.61 -19.41 28.32
N ILE A 265 3.70 -20.63 28.83
CA ILE A 265 4.38 -21.76 28.20
C ILE A 265 3.31 -22.61 27.55
N TRP A 266 3.41 -22.82 26.26
CA TRP A 266 2.39 -23.53 25.51
C TRP A 266 3.03 -24.37 24.41
N LYS A 267 2.36 -25.48 24.10
CA LYS A 267 2.76 -26.40 23.06
C LYS A 267 2.04 -26.06 21.75
N PHE A 268 2.84 -25.84 20.72
CA PHE A 268 2.41 -25.70 19.34
C PHE A 268 2.26 -27.08 18.69
N ASN A 269 1.14 -27.28 18.00
CA ASN A 269 0.90 -28.45 17.17
C ASN A 269 0.23 -28.00 15.87
N VAL A 270 0.77 -28.42 14.73
CA VAL A 270 0.27 -28.07 13.39
C VAL A 270 -1.19 -28.53 13.19
N GLU A 271 -1.59 -29.65 13.80
CA GLU A 271 -2.95 -30.20 13.64
C GLU A 271 -3.99 -29.51 14.54
N GLN A 272 -3.56 -28.88 15.63
CA GLN A 272 -4.45 -28.21 16.58
C GLN A 272 -4.49 -26.71 16.33
N LYS A 273 -5.69 -26.16 16.22
CA LYS A 273 -5.89 -24.71 15.99
C LYS A 273 -5.68 -23.86 17.23
N ASP A 274 -5.81 -24.44 18.41
CA ASP A 274 -5.68 -23.73 19.69
C ASP A 274 -4.37 -24.12 20.39
N PRO A 275 -3.71 -23.16 21.06
CA PRO A 275 -2.48 -23.44 21.78
C PRO A 275 -2.76 -24.28 23.02
N ASN A 276 -2.02 -25.38 23.19
CA ASN A 276 -2.12 -26.18 24.40
C ASN A 276 -1.26 -25.55 25.52
N ILE A 277 -1.90 -24.76 26.38
CA ILE A 277 -1.23 -24.04 27.47
C ILE A 277 -0.78 -25.04 28.53
N LEU A 278 0.54 -25.18 28.71
CA LEU A 278 1.15 -26.06 29.69
C LEU A 278 1.28 -25.37 31.05
N PHE A 279 1.63 -24.09 31.03
CA PHE A 279 1.81 -23.28 32.23
C PHE A 279 1.48 -21.82 31.94
N ARG A 280 0.75 -21.19 32.85
CA ARG A 280 0.44 -19.76 32.81
C ARG A 280 0.70 -19.16 34.17
N TRP A 281 1.66 -18.26 34.23
CA TRP A 281 1.93 -17.48 35.43
C TRP A 281 1.40 -16.06 35.24
N ASN A 282 0.61 -15.59 36.20
CA ASN A 282 0.07 -14.24 36.23
C ASN A 282 0.38 -13.61 37.58
N ARG A 283 0.90 -12.38 37.57
CA ARG A 283 1.13 -11.62 38.78
C ARG A 283 -0.13 -10.84 39.15
N SER A 284 -0.64 -11.06 40.37
CA SER A 284 -1.88 -10.45 40.87
C SER A 284 -1.81 -8.95 41.18
N GLU A 285 -0.64 -8.31 41.05
CA GLU A 285 -0.44 -6.90 41.40
C GLU A 285 -0.47 -6.00 40.16
N LYS A 286 -1.24 -4.90 40.25
CA LYS A 286 -1.26 -3.80 39.26
C LYS A 286 0.09 -3.09 39.22
N SER A 287 1.08 -3.72 38.60
CA SER A 287 2.36 -3.10 38.29
C SER A 287 2.25 -2.33 36.97
N ASN A 288 3.08 -1.30 36.81
CA ASN A 288 3.12 -0.52 35.58
C ASN A 288 3.41 -1.45 34.39
N ILE A 289 2.62 -1.31 33.33
CA ILE A 289 2.83 -2.00 32.05
C ILE A 289 4.12 -1.45 31.45
N ILE A 290 5.09 -2.32 31.20
CA ILE A 290 6.41 -1.93 30.71
C ILE A 290 6.66 -2.63 29.39
N PHE A 291 7.18 -1.86 28.44
CA PHE A 291 7.41 -2.26 27.07
C PHE A 291 8.85 -2.75 26.87
N ASP A 292 9.03 -3.75 25.99
CA ASP A 292 10.31 -4.31 25.55
C ASP A 292 11.18 -4.90 26.66
N VAL A 293 10.54 -5.63 27.59
CA VAL A 293 11.27 -6.45 28.57
C VAL A 293 11.40 -7.86 28.01
N ARG A 294 12.63 -8.23 27.63
CA ARG A 294 12.90 -9.48 26.93
C ARG A 294 13.19 -10.63 27.89
N LEU A 295 12.75 -11.80 27.48
CA LEU A 295 12.91 -13.06 28.19
C LEU A 295 14.18 -13.76 27.70
N GLY A 296 15.04 -14.16 28.64
CA GLY A 296 16.29 -14.87 28.37
C GLY A 296 16.16 -16.36 28.72
N LEU A 297 16.78 -17.22 27.91
CA LEU A 297 16.89 -18.65 28.16
C LEU A 297 18.37 -19.04 28.22
N SER A 298 18.72 -19.96 29.13
CA SER A 298 20.07 -20.54 29.15
C SER A 298 20.32 -21.39 27.92
N VAL A 299 21.60 -21.61 27.57
CA VAL A 299 21.99 -22.47 26.43
C VAL A 299 21.44 -23.88 26.59
N THR A 300 21.46 -24.42 27.81
CA THR A 300 20.89 -25.73 28.16
C THR A 300 19.37 -25.73 28.24
N ARG A 301 18.73 -24.56 28.12
CA ARG A 301 17.29 -24.32 28.30
C ARG A 301 16.74 -24.84 29.64
N LYS A 302 17.59 -24.94 30.66
CA LYS A 302 17.19 -25.30 32.03
C LYS A 302 16.71 -24.09 32.83
N LEU A 303 17.21 -22.91 32.51
CA LEU A 303 16.91 -21.68 33.24
C LEU A 303 16.25 -20.66 32.33
N MET A 304 15.25 -19.96 32.87
CA MET A 304 14.59 -18.83 32.25
C MET A 304 14.79 -17.60 33.14
N ALA A 305 15.21 -16.48 32.56
CA ALA A 305 15.52 -15.26 33.31
C ALA A 305 14.82 -14.03 32.73
N ILE A 306 14.33 -13.14 33.59
CA ILE A 306 13.62 -11.91 33.22
C ILE A 306 14.02 -10.77 34.15
N GLY A 307 14.50 -9.68 33.57
CA GLY A 307 14.82 -8.45 34.32
C GLY A 307 13.59 -7.60 34.60
N ARG A 308 13.64 -6.81 35.67
CA ARG A 308 12.57 -5.89 36.10
C ARG A 308 13.08 -4.45 36.22
N LEU A 309 12.15 -3.48 36.23
CA LEU A 309 12.48 -2.06 36.37
C LEU A 309 13.09 -1.67 37.71
N ASP A 310 12.83 -2.43 38.76
CA ASP A 310 13.47 -2.25 40.07
C ASP A 310 14.90 -2.81 40.11
N GLY A 311 15.39 -3.34 38.97
CA GLY A 311 16.70 -3.96 38.84
C GLY A 311 16.79 -5.35 39.46
N SER A 312 15.66 -5.95 39.86
CA SER A 312 15.60 -7.36 40.24
C SER A 312 15.50 -8.27 39.01
N ILE A 313 15.96 -9.52 39.15
CA ILE A 313 15.90 -10.53 38.08
C ILE A 313 15.13 -11.73 38.60
N PHE A 314 14.11 -12.15 37.87
CA PHE A 314 13.40 -13.40 38.12
C PHE A 314 14.07 -14.53 37.38
N ILE A 315 14.29 -15.64 38.07
CA ILE A 315 14.85 -16.87 37.52
C ILE A 315 13.90 -18.03 37.81
N TRP A 316 13.57 -18.79 36.77
CA TRP A 316 12.83 -20.04 36.89
C TRP A 316 13.73 -21.19 36.48
N ASN A 317 13.68 -22.26 37.26
CA ASN A 317 14.19 -23.56 36.88
C ASN A 317 13.12 -24.31 36.09
N MET A 318 13.33 -24.41 34.78
CA MET A 318 12.39 -25.00 33.82
C MET A 318 12.32 -26.53 33.93
N THR A 319 13.25 -27.16 34.67
CA THR A 319 13.22 -28.61 34.91
C THR A 319 12.22 -29.00 35.99
N THR A 320 12.00 -28.13 36.98
CA THR A 320 11.11 -28.36 38.11
C THR A 320 9.78 -27.60 38.00
N LEU A 321 9.69 -26.59 37.11
CA LEU A 321 8.52 -25.72 36.91
C LEU A 321 7.90 -25.23 38.24
N PRO A 322 8.67 -24.55 39.10
CA PRO A 322 8.16 -24.10 40.38
C PRO A 322 7.05 -23.05 40.20
N ASP A 323 6.07 -23.05 41.12
CA ASP A 323 4.94 -22.11 41.13
C ASP A 323 5.39 -20.63 41.21
N GLN A 324 6.60 -20.37 41.70
CA GLN A 324 7.17 -19.02 41.85
C GLN A 324 8.62 -18.93 41.35
N PRO A 325 9.03 -17.79 40.75
CA PRO A 325 10.42 -17.53 40.43
C PRO A 325 11.28 -17.30 41.66
N ASN A 326 12.55 -17.68 41.57
CA ASN A 326 13.60 -17.16 42.43
C ASN A 326 13.90 -15.70 42.06
N ILE A 327 14.10 -14.85 43.07
CA ILE A 327 14.32 -13.42 42.86
C ILE A 327 15.76 -13.07 43.23
N LEU A 328 16.53 -12.61 42.26
CA LEU A 328 17.85 -12.04 42.48
C LEU A 328 17.75 -10.52 42.63
N THR A 329 18.42 -9.98 43.64
CA THR A 329 18.50 -8.53 43.90
C THR A 329 19.91 -8.14 44.29
N HIS A 330 20.33 -6.92 43.95
CA HIS A 330 21.64 -6.39 44.33
C HIS A 330 21.49 -4.98 44.95
N ARG A 331 22.41 -4.57 45.83
CA ARG A 331 22.34 -3.26 46.51
C ARG A 331 22.50 -2.07 45.56
N GLU A 332 23.18 -2.28 44.43
CA GLU A 332 23.33 -1.27 43.37
C GLU A 332 22.23 -1.33 42.31
N SER A 333 21.26 -2.24 42.43
CA SER A 333 20.07 -2.24 41.58
C SER A 333 19.32 -0.92 41.78
N LYS A 334 19.22 -0.13 40.71
CA LYS A 334 18.48 1.13 40.70
C LYS A 334 17.09 0.89 40.14
N SER A 335 16.06 1.42 40.81
CA SER A 335 14.75 1.55 40.19
C SER A 335 14.82 2.59 39.09
N MET A 336 14.33 2.23 37.91
CA MET A 336 14.27 3.16 36.79
C MET A 336 12.99 4.01 36.92
N ASP A 337 13.08 5.09 37.69
CA ASP A 337 11.92 5.93 38.02
C ASP A 337 11.47 6.83 36.84
N ASN A 338 12.30 7.00 35.82
CA ASN A 338 11.98 7.81 34.63
C ASN A 338 12.59 7.19 33.37
N PHE A 339 11.90 6.20 32.78
CA PHE A 339 12.17 5.84 31.39
C PHE A 339 11.46 6.87 30.49
N GLU A 340 12.21 7.81 29.91
CA GLU A 340 11.72 8.59 28.77
C GLU A 340 11.62 7.65 27.57
N ILE A 341 10.43 7.10 27.42
CA ILE A 341 10.05 6.26 26.29
C ILE A 341 10.11 7.13 25.02
N PHE A 342 11.11 6.91 24.16
CA PHE A 342 11.04 7.29 22.73
C PHE A 342 10.08 6.33 22.02
N ILE A 343 8.80 6.45 22.36
CA ILE A 343 7.69 5.92 21.60
C ILE A 343 6.79 7.11 21.42
N ASP A 344 6.41 7.31 20.17
CA ASP A 344 5.27 8.11 19.75
C ASP A 344 4.05 7.67 20.60
N LYS A 345 3.87 8.30 21.77
CA LYS A 345 2.76 8.10 22.70
C LYS A 345 1.49 8.58 22.01
N THR A 346 1.02 7.80 21.06
CA THR A 346 -0.28 7.97 20.42
C THR A 346 -1.04 6.68 20.67
N LYS A 347 -2.12 6.82 21.45
CA LYS A 347 -3.18 5.84 21.71
C LYS A 347 -2.94 4.80 22.82
N ASN A 348 -3.16 5.26 24.04
CA ASN A 348 -4.12 4.58 24.91
C ASN A 348 -5.17 5.62 25.29
N ASP A 349 -6.27 5.68 24.56
CA ASP A 349 -7.55 6.14 25.10
C ASP A 349 -8.71 5.66 24.24
N LYS A 350 -9.80 5.30 24.92
CA LYS A 350 -10.99 4.65 24.36
C LYS A 350 -11.90 5.57 23.53
N ASP A 351 -11.42 6.75 23.15
CA ASP A 351 -12.10 7.63 22.20
C ASP A 351 -11.46 7.52 20.82
N GLN A 352 -12.11 6.77 19.92
CA GLN A 352 -11.61 6.42 18.59
C GLN A 352 -11.38 7.61 17.62
N ASN A 353 -11.45 8.87 18.06
CA ASN A 353 -11.46 10.05 17.19
C ASN A 353 -10.47 11.17 17.54
N ILE A 354 -9.59 11.01 18.54
CA ILE A 354 -8.63 12.07 18.91
C ILE A 354 -7.22 11.46 19.04
N GLU A 355 -6.25 11.96 18.26
CA GLU A 355 -4.83 11.60 18.33
C GLU A 355 -4.00 12.84 18.70
N TYR A 356 -3.14 12.71 19.72
CA TYR A 356 -2.16 13.70 20.16
C TYR A 356 -0.83 13.47 19.43
N LEU A 357 -0.07 14.54 19.12
CA LEU A 357 1.06 14.49 18.17
C LEU A 357 2.37 14.98 18.82
N THR A 358 3.35 14.10 19.01
CA THR A 358 4.70 14.51 19.45
C THR A 358 5.86 13.97 18.59
N SER A 359 5.65 13.04 17.64
CA SER A 359 6.76 12.64 16.76
C SER A 359 6.32 12.15 15.36
N PHE A 360 6.29 13.05 14.38
CA PHE A 360 6.19 12.64 12.98
C PHE A 360 7.54 12.13 12.45
N GLY A 361 7.79 10.83 12.62
CA GLY A 361 8.51 10.06 11.59
C GLY A 361 7.68 9.95 10.31
N ASN A 362 8.22 9.39 9.23
CA ASN A 362 7.56 9.17 7.93
C ASN A 362 6.32 8.22 8.00
N LYS A 363 5.35 8.48 8.87
CA LYS A 363 4.08 7.76 8.97
C LYS A 363 3.11 8.29 7.93
N SER A 364 2.54 7.39 7.14
CA SER A 364 1.41 7.66 6.24
C SER A 364 0.10 7.37 6.96
N TYR A 365 -0.81 8.34 7.00
CA TYR A 365 -2.09 8.24 7.68
C TYR A 365 -3.21 7.98 6.70
N GLU A 366 -3.96 6.90 6.90
CA GLU A 366 -5.13 6.60 6.09
C GLU A 366 -6.38 7.31 6.62
N ILE A 367 -7.04 8.09 5.76
CA ILE A 367 -8.32 8.74 6.04
C ILE A 367 -9.33 8.25 5.01
N SER A 368 -10.56 7.94 5.46
CA SER A 368 -11.60 7.57 4.52
C SER A 368 -12.25 8.79 3.87
N LEU A 369 -12.59 8.67 2.59
CA LEU A 369 -13.28 9.73 1.84
C LEU A 369 -14.57 10.13 2.56
N PHE A 370 -14.79 11.44 2.73
CA PHE A 370 -15.93 12.06 3.44
C PHE A 370 -15.98 11.88 4.96
N GLN A 371 -15.07 11.12 5.59
CA GLN A 371 -14.98 11.05 7.04
C GLN A 371 -14.29 12.29 7.61
N ILE A 372 -14.85 12.82 8.69
CA ILE A 372 -14.23 13.89 9.47
C ILE A 372 -13.35 13.21 10.53
N ARG A 373 -12.08 13.59 10.59
CA ARG A 373 -11.17 13.21 11.68
C ARG A 373 -10.62 14.45 12.35
N HIS A 374 -10.49 14.40 13.66
CA HIS A 374 -9.85 15.45 14.43
C HIS A 374 -8.37 15.13 14.57
N ILE A 375 -7.52 16.08 14.20
CA ILE A 375 -6.07 16.03 14.45
C ILE A 375 -5.78 17.02 15.56
N THR A 376 -5.24 16.52 16.67
CA THR A 376 -4.83 17.37 17.78
C THR A 376 -3.31 17.47 17.80
N ILE A 377 -2.78 18.66 17.51
CA ILE A 377 -1.36 18.93 17.70
C ILE A 377 -1.16 19.37 19.14
N GLN A 378 -0.24 18.71 19.82
CA GLN A 378 0.26 19.14 21.11
C GLN A 378 1.62 19.79 20.87
N VAL A 379 1.75 21.07 21.22
CA VAL A 379 3.05 21.74 21.26
C VAL A 379 3.54 21.68 22.70
N ASP A 380 4.63 20.96 22.92
CA ASP A 380 5.22 20.76 24.25
C ASP A 380 5.89 22.05 24.74
N SER A 381 5.84 22.29 26.04
CA SER A 381 6.42 23.49 26.66
C SER A 381 7.93 23.57 26.39
N ASN A 382 8.61 22.42 26.31
CA ASN A 382 10.03 22.27 25.97
C ASN A 382 10.44 22.88 24.62
N ASP A 383 9.53 22.92 23.65
CA ASP A 383 9.80 23.52 22.33
C ASP A 383 9.94 25.04 22.38
N PHE A 384 9.32 25.68 23.39
CA PHE A 384 9.44 27.13 23.62
C PHE A 384 10.74 27.50 24.35
N TYR A 385 11.31 26.57 25.13
CA TYR A 385 12.52 26.80 25.95
C TYR A 385 13.84 26.51 25.25
N HIS A 386 13.82 26.12 23.97
CA HIS A 386 15.00 25.60 23.30
C HIS A 386 16.02 26.65 22.82
N ASN A 387 15.76 27.95 23.02
CA ASN A 387 16.71 29.01 22.72
C ASN A 387 17.55 29.40 23.96
N LYS A 388 18.28 28.41 24.51
CA LYS A 388 19.11 28.57 25.72
C LYS A 388 20.32 29.51 25.56
N HIS A 389 20.53 30.09 24.37
CA HIS A 389 21.71 30.92 24.11
C HIS A 389 21.54 32.41 24.45
N ASN A 390 20.31 32.96 24.50
CA ASN A 390 20.14 34.43 24.59
C ASN A 390 19.23 34.97 25.71
N ASN A 391 18.70 34.16 26.65
CA ASN A 391 17.80 34.66 27.70
C ASN A 391 16.59 35.48 27.19
N SER A 392 16.18 35.29 25.94
CA SER A 392 15.05 36.02 25.36
C SER A 392 13.73 35.29 25.55
N ASN A 393 12.70 36.04 25.94
CA ASN A 393 11.37 35.50 26.17
C ASN A 393 10.62 35.34 24.83
N VAL A 394 9.71 34.35 24.80
CA VAL A 394 8.81 34.13 23.67
C VAL A 394 7.69 35.17 23.69
N VAL A 395 7.54 35.92 22.60
CA VAL A 395 6.52 36.97 22.40
C VAL A 395 5.26 36.43 21.74
N GLY A 396 5.41 35.38 20.95
CA GLY A 396 4.29 34.71 20.30
C GLY A 396 4.74 33.60 19.37
N PHE A 397 3.78 32.93 18.74
CA PHE A 397 4.05 31.91 17.74
C PHE A 397 2.99 31.95 16.62
N LYS A 398 3.34 31.43 15.44
CA LYS A 398 2.49 31.36 14.26
C LYS A 398 2.53 29.94 13.73
N ILE A 399 1.36 29.35 13.53
CA ILE A 399 1.24 28.03 12.91
C ILE A 399 0.56 28.17 11.56
N GLN A 400 1.22 27.66 10.52
CA GLN A 400 0.72 27.63 9.15
C GLN A 400 0.70 26.19 8.66
N ILE A 401 -0.49 25.72 8.29
CA ILE A 401 -0.66 24.39 7.69
C ILE A 401 -0.78 24.58 6.18
N THR A 402 0.07 23.90 5.42
CA THR A 402 -0.01 23.86 3.96
C THR A 402 -0.23 22.42 3.51
N SER A 403 -0.97 22.21 2.43
CA SER A 403 -1.16 20.90 1.81
C SER A 403 -0.46 20.91 0.46
N THR A 404 0.30 19.88 0.13
CA THR A 404 0.89 19.73 -1.22
C THR A 404 -0.19 19.60 -2.28
N ASN A 405 -1.37 19.08 -1.92
CA ASN A 405 -2.55 19.08 -2.79
C ASN A 405 -3.80 19.49 -2.01
N PRO A 406 -4.23 20.77 -2.11
CA PRO A 406 -5.36 21.29 -1.32
C PRO A 406 -6.71 20.70 -1.73
N ASN A 407 -6.80 20.07 -2.91
CA ASN A 407 -8.06 19.46 -3.38
C ASN A 407 -8.36 18.12 -2.68
N ILE A 408 -7.37 17.51 -2.02
CA ILE A 408 -7.48 16.19 -1.36
C ILE A 408 -8.10 16.30 0.03
N ILE A 409 -7.83 17.38 0.76
CA ILE A 409 -8.26 17.54 2.16
C ILE A 409 -8.85 18.93 2.37
N ASN A 410 -10.06 18.96 2.92
CA ASN A 410 -10.64 20.16 3.50
C ASN A 410 -10.26 20.24 4.97
N LEU A 411 -9.50 21.29 5.32
CA LEU A 411 -9.17 21.63 6.69
C LEU A 411 -10.18 22.64 7.23
N ARG A 412 -10.80 22.35 8.37
CA ARG A 412 -11.57 23.33 9.15
C ARG A 412 -10.92 23.45 10.53
N LYS A 413 -10.66 24.70 10.93
CA LYS A 413 -10.35 24.99 12.33
C LYS A 413 -11.66 24.96 13.11
N GLU A 414 -11.78 24.07 14.06
CA GLU A 414 -12.79 24.20 15.10
C GLU A 414 -12.25 25.22 16.10
N VAL A 415 -12.88 26.38 16.15
CA VAL A 415 -12.74 27.27 17.31
C VAL A 415 -13.58 26.60 18.39
N PRO A 416 -13.01 26.17 19.53
CA PRO A 416 -13.80 25.55 20.58
C PRO A 416 -14.91 26.53 20.97
N ILE A 417 -16.16 26.08 20.84
CA ILE A 417 -17.33 26.74 21.42
C ILE A 417 -17.32 26.36 22.91
N SER A 418 -16.32 26.85 23.62
CA SER A 418 -16.37 26.97 25.06
C SER A 418 -15.46 28.14 25.42
N THR A 419 -16.09 29.21 25.87
CA THR A 419 -15.50 30.19 26.76
C THR A 419 -15.13 29.48 28.07
N GLU A 420 -14.13 28.60 28.04
CA GLU A 420 -13.51 28.08 29.25
C GLU A 420 -12.22 28.84 29.49
N THR A 421 -12.36 29.79 30.39
CA THR A 421 -11.30 30.45 31.13
C THR A 421 -10.26 29.43 31.59
N ILE A 422 -9.03 29.53 31.07
CA ILE A 422 -7.89 28.77 31.58
C ILE A 422 -7.63 29.28 33.01
N LYS A 423 -8.10 28.54 34.02
CA LYS A 423 -7.75 28.79 35.42
C LYS A 423 -6.43 28.09 35.73
N ILE A 424 -5.38 28.88 35.90
CA ILE A 424 -4.14 28.44 36.53
C ILE A 424 -4.31 28.59 38.04
N ASN A 425 -4.04 27.52 38.80
CA ASN A 425 -4.05 27.54 40.26
C ASN A 425 -2.94 28.46 40.78
N ASN A 426 -3.29 29.72 41.00
CA ASN A 426 -2.84 30.68 42.01
C ASN A 426 -3.07 32.09 41.46
N SER A 427 -4.22 32.65 41.84
CA SER A 427 -4.58 34.08 41.86
C SER A 427 -3.99 35.01 40.79
N ASN A 428 -3.99 34.63 39.50
CA ASN A 428 -3.87 35.57 38.39
C ASN A 428 -4.72 35.07 37.21
N THR A 429 -5.84 35.74 36.98
CA THR A 429 -6.69 35.56 35.79
C THR A 429 -6.05 36.27 34.60
N ILE A 430 -5.72 35.52 33.55
CA ILE A 430 -5.37 36.12 32.25
C ILE A 430 -6.68 36.55 31.59
N LEU A 431 -6.90 37.86 31.49
CA LEU A 431 -7.90 38.43 30.58
C LEU A 431 -7.36 38.26 29.16
N VAL A 432 -8.02 37.42 28.36
CA VAL A 432 -7.82 37.38 26.91
C VAL A 432 -8.51 38.60 26.33
N GLU A 433 -7.89 39.77 26.50
CA GLU A 433 -8.27 40.97 25.78
C GLU A 433 -7.59 40.92 24.41
N ASP A 434 -8.44 40.93 23.38
CA ASP A 434 -8.12 41.17 21.96
C ASP A 434 -7.56 40.00 21.13
N LEU A 435 -8.43 39.04 20.85
CA LEU A 435 -8.32 38.15 19.68
C LEU A 435 -8.67 38.92 18.40
N TYR A 436 -7.73 39.65 17.81
CA TYR A 436 -7.95 40.33 16.52
C TYR A 436 -7.94 39.33 15.34
N ILE A 437 -9.12 38.91 14.90
CA ILE A 437 -9.30 38.28 13.58
C ILE A 437 -9.30 39.40 12.54
N LEU A 438 -8.15 39.69 11.92
CA LEU A 438 -8.08 40.54 10.73
C LEU A 438 -8.62 39.78 9.50
N SER A 439 -9.94 39.64 9.44
CA SER A 439 -10.67 39.22 8.25
C SER A 439 -10.92 40.45 7.37
N ARG A 440 -10.08 40.68 6.35
CA ARG A 440 -10.38 41.69 5.33
C ARG A 440 -11.50 41.18 4.41
N LYS A 441 -12.74 41.57 4.72
CA LYS A 441 -13.95 41.32 3.93
C LYS A 441 -13.87 42.01 2.56
N LYS A 442 -14.11 41.27 1.47
CA LYS A 442 -14.80 41.81 0.27
C LYS A 442 -15.61 40.71 -0.46
N SER A 443 -16.91 40.73 -0.16
CA SER A 443 -18.10 40.45 -0.98
C SER A 443 -18.19 39.26 -1.97
N LEU A 444 -19.32 38.55 -1.78
CA LEU A 444 -20.16 37.82 -2.76
C LEU A 444 -19.73 36.39 -3.16
N GLY A 445 -20.37 35.42 -2.49
CA GLY A 445 -21.22 34.47 -3.20
C GLY A 445 -20.59 33.26 -3.87
N HIS A 446 -19.56 32.64 -3.31
CA HIS A 446 -19.16 31.28 -3.70
C HIS A 446 -18.72 30.48 -2.47
N ILE A 447 -19.00 29.18 -2.45
CA ILE A 447 -18.51 28.25 -1.42
C ILE A 447 -16.98 28.26 -1.52
N PHE A 448 -16.32 29.01 -0.65
CA PHE A 448 -14.88 29.22 -0.71
C PHE A 448 -14.14 27.96 -0.25
N ASN A 449 -13.27 27.44 -1.12
CA ASN A 449 -12.10 26.67 -0.72
C ASN A 449 -11.38 27.50 0.35
N ALA A 450 -11.33 26.98 1.57
CA ALA A 450 -10.60 27.63 2.64
C ALA A 450 -9.10 27.49 2.34
N TYR A 451 -8.55 28.48 1.64
CA TYR A 451 -7.14 28.80 1.82
C TYR A 451 -6.97 29.04 3.32
N PRO A 452 -6.10 28.31 4.04
CA PRO A 452 -5.83 28.64 5.42
C PRO A 452 -5.19 30.02 5.40
N SER A 453 -5.98 31.04 5.73
CA SER A 453 -5.42 32.32 6.14
C SER A 453 -4.46 32.03 7.30
N PRO A 454 -3.28 32.67 7.34
CA PRO A 454 -2.34 32.50 8.43
C PRO A 454 -3.10 32.80 9.73
N THR A 455 -3.30 31.78 10.55
CA THR A 455 -4.03 31.94 11.79
C THR A 455 -3.01 32.47 12.80
N LEU A 456 -2.95 33.80 12.92
CA LEU A 456 -2.10 34.49 13.89
C LEU A 456 -2.66 34.26 15.29
N ILE A 457 -1.84 33.71 16.20
CA ILE A 457 -2.20 33.50 17.60
C ILE A 457 -1.13 34.22 18.43
N TYR A 458 -1.48 35.34 19.05
CA TYR A 458 -0.61 36.02 20.01
C TYR A 458 -0.90 35.47 21.40
N LEU A 459 0.11 34.91 22.07
CA LEU A 459 0.05 34.53 23.48
C LEU A 459 1.24 35.15 24.19
N LYS A 460 0.96 36.07 25.13
CA LYS A 460 1.97 36.73 25.96
C LYS A 460 2.07 35.96 27.29
N GLN A 461 3.21 35.33 27.55
CA GLN A 461 3.39 34.51 28.76
C GLN A 461 4.13 35.31 29.86
N ASN A 462 3.54 35.39 31.06
CA ASN A 462 4.25 35.76 32.29
C ASN A 462 4.33 34.53 33.21
N SER A 463 5.54 33.96 33.30
CA SER A 463 6.10 33.00 34.27
C SER A 463 5.33 31.72 34.69
N THR A 464 6.06 30.60 34.48
CA THR A 464 6.16 29.33 35.23
C THR A 464 5.02 28.30 35.20
N ASN A 465 5.44 27.09 34.79
CA ASN A 465 4.83 25.76 34.86
C ASN A 465 3.91 25.34 33.70
N ASP A 466 4.43 24.38 32.92
CA ASP A 466 3.73 23.37 32.12
C ASP A 466 2.37 23.74 31.54
N SER A 467 2.37 24.54 30.48
CA SER A 467 1.20 24.70 29.63
C SER A 467 1.48 24.13 28.24
N ASN A 468 1.23 22.83 28.09
CA ASN A 468 1.13 22.20 26.77
C ASN A 468 -0.04 22.82 26.01
N ILE A 469 0.24 23.29 24.78
CA ILE A 469 -0.80 23.90 23.95
C ILE A 469 -1.40 22.82 23.06
N HIS A 470 -2.67 22.49 23.31
CA HIS A 470 -3.44 21.59 22.46
C HIS A 470 -4.25 22.39 21.44
N MET A 471 -4.03 22.11 20.15
CA MET A 471 -4.84 22.66 19.08
C MET A 471 -5.44 21.52 18.26
N THR A 472 -6.76 21.54 18.08
CA THR A 472 -7.48 20.53 17.32
C THR A 472 -7.98 21.11 16.01
N TRP A 473 -7.68 20.44 14.91
CA TRP A 473 -8.25 20.72 13.58
C TRP A 473 -9.13 19.56 13.15
N SER A 474 -10.30 19.87 12.60
CA SER A 474 -11.10 18.85 11.93
C SER A 474 -10.73 18.81 10.45
N MET A 475 -10.38 17.62 9.98
CA MET A 475 -10.05 17.37 8.60
C MET A 475 -11.06 16.47 7.95
N LYS A 476 -11.46 16.80 6.73
CA LYS A 476 -12.36 16.00 5.93
C LYS A 476 -11.70 15.66 4.60
N GLY A 477 -11.61 14.38 4.27
CA GLY A 477 -11.19 13.94 2.94
C GLY A 477 -12.16 14.47 1.88
N ALA A 478 -11.66 15.29 0.96
CA ALA A 478 -12.42 15.92 -0.11
C ALA A 478 -12.26 15.16 -1.44
N ALA A 479 -11.04 14.70 -1.73
CA ALA A 479 -10.69 13.86 -2.86
C ALA A 479 -9.83 12.68 -2.41
N MET A 480 -9.89 11.55 -3.11
CA MET A 480 -8.97 10.43 -2.85
C MET A 480 -7.59 10.79 -3.38
N GLY A 481 -6.54 10.28 -2.73
CA GLY A 481 -5.17 10.48 -3.17
C GLY A 481 -4.20 10.59 -2.01
N LEU A 482 -2.92 10.67 -2.35
CA LEU A 482 -1.86 10.98 -1.40
C LEU A 482 -1.67 12.49 -1.36
N THR A 483 -1.72 13.09 -0.17
CA THR A 483 -1.27 14.47 0.05
C THR A 483 -0.35 14.54 1.25
N LYS A 484 0.56 15.50 1.26
CA LYS A 484 1.42 15.78 2.38
C LYS A 484 0.96 17.08 3.03
N LEU A 485 0.56 17.02 4.30
CA LEU A 485 0.35 18.21 5.10
C LEU A 485 1.68 18.64 5.70
N ILE A 486 2.06 19.89 5.45
CA ILE A 486 3.27 20.51 6.00
C ILE A 486 2.81 21.53 7.02
N PHE A 487 3.21 21.31 8.27
CA PHE A 487 2.96 22.19 9.40
C PHE A 487 4.20 23.06 9.56
N HIS A 488 4.05 24.38 9.54
CA HIS A 488 5.09 25.36 9.84
C HIS A 488 4.75 26.03 11.17
N LEU A 489 5.67 26.01 12.13
CA LEU A 489 5.60 26.73 13.39
C LEU A 489 6.71 27.79 13.41
N ASP A 490 6.36 29.07 13.42
CA ASP A 490 7.27 30.19 13.61
C ASP A 490 7.12 30.70 15.05
N ILE A 491 8.15 30.65 15.89
CA ILE A 491 8.16 31.21 17.26
C ILE A 491 8.90 32.55 17.21
N PHE A 492 8.33 33.61 17.78
CA PHE A 492 8.91 34.96 17.83
C PHE A 492 9.43 35.27 19.24
N TYR A 493 10.64 35.80 19.32
CA TYR A 493 11.28 36.22 20.58
C TYR A 493 11.34 37.74 20.70
N ASP A 494 11.52 38.25 21.93
CA ASP A 494 11.61 39.69 22.22
C ASP A 494 12.77 40.40 21.48
N ASP A 495 13.79 39.65 21.07
CA ASP A 495 14.96 40.15 20.33
C ASP A 495 14.73 40.27 18.81
N ASP A 496 13.48 40.29 18.33
CA ASP A 496 13.10 40.24 16.91
C ASP A 496 13.60 38.99 16.14
N THR A 497 14.10 37.97 16.86
CA THR A 497 14.50 36.69 16.27
C THR A 497 13.31 35.74 16.14
N SER A 498 13.34 34.87 15.12
CA SER A 498 12.31 33.85 14.92
C SER A 498 12.87 32.46 14.72
N LEU A 499 12.25 31.46 15.34
CA LEU A 499 12.57 30.04 15.17
C LEU A 499 11.46 29.40 14.33
N SER A 500 11.79 28.95 13.12
CA SER A 500 10.85 28.20 12.28
C SER A 500 11.11 26.69 12.37
N ARG A 501 10.08 25.91 12.65
CA ARG A 501 10.07 24.45 12.58
C ARG A 501 9.05 24.00 11.56
N SER A 502 9.36 22.93 10.84
CA SER A 502 8.39 22.32 9.95
C SER A 502 8.34 20.81 10.09
N TRP A 503 7.13 20.28 10.02
CA TRP A 503 6.87 18.85 10.06
C TRP A 503 5.96 18.48 8.90
N SER A 504 6.07 17.25 8.44
CA SER A 504 5.27 16.80 7.31
C SER A 504 4.59 15.48 7.61
N LEU A 505 3.29 15.45 7.34
CA LEU A 505 2.41 14.32 7.53
C LEU A 505 1.93 13.81 6.18
N ASN A 506 2.26 12.56 5.85
CA ASN A 506 1.72 11.93 4.65
C ASN A 506 0.30 11.43 4.94
N ILE A 507 -0.64 11.75 4.07
CA ILE A 507 -2.05 11.42 4.24
C ILE A 507 -2.53 10.72 2.98
N LEU A 508 -3.03 9.50 3.17
CA LEU A 508 -3.63 8.66 2.16
C LEU A 508 -5.15 8.72 2.32
N VAL A 509 -5.83 9.41 1.42
CA VAL A 509 -7.30 9.41 1.40
C VAL A 509 -7.77 8.26 0.51
N ILE A 510 -8.38 7.24 1.11
CA ILE A 510 -8.94 6.06 0.43
C ILE A 510 -10.46 6.00 0.56
N GLN A 511 -11.11 5.29 -0.35
CA GLN A 511 -12.54 5.02 -0.22
C GLN A 511 -12.79 3.99 0.90
N PRO A 512 -13.78 4.19 1.80
CA PRO A 512 -14.17 3.15 2.75
C PRO A 512 -14.71 1.93 2.00
N LYS A 513 -14.31 0.72 2.41
CA LYS A 513 -14.74 -0.53 1.78
C LYS A 513 -16.24 -0.74 2.03
N ARG A 514 -17.10 -0.49 1.03
CA ARG A 514 -18.53 -0.83 1.11
C ARG A 514 -18.78 -2.21 0.54
N LEU A 515 -19.76 -2.92 1.10
CA LEU A 515 -20.16 -4.24 0.61
C LEU A 515 -20.61 -4.17 -0.87
N ILE A 516 -21.26 -3.07 -1.25
CA ILE A 516 -21.68 -2.80 -2.64
C ILE A 516 -20.49 -2.66 -3.61
N ASP A 517 -19.36 -2.12 -3.16
CA ASP A 517 -18.14 -1.99 -3.97
C ASP A 517 -17.55 -3.38 -4.24
N LYS A 518 -17.47 -4.23 -3.21
CA LYS A 518 -16.98 -5.61 -3.35
C LYS A 518 -17.86 -6.41 -4.32
N LEU A 519 -19.19 -6.28 -4.21
CA LEU A 519 -20.11 -6.91 -5.15
C LEU A 519 -19.91 -6.42 -6.59
N PHE A 520 -19.82 -5.10 -6.79
CA PHE A 520 -19.61 -4.50 -8.11
C PHE A 520 -18.35 -5.00 -8.80
N TYR A 521 -17.20 -4.92 -8.13
CA TYR A 521 -15.92 -5.33 -8.71
C TYR A 521 -15.82 -6.85 -8.90
N THR A 522 -16.57 -7.64 -8.13
CA THR A 522 -16.67 -9.09 -8.36
C THR A 522 -17.54 -9.42 -9.57
N ILE A 523 -18.62 -8.67 -9.82
CA ILE A 523 -19.55 -8.90 -10.95
C ILE A 523 -18.94 -8.49 -12.30
N ILE A 524 -18.13 -7.42 -12.35
CA ILE A 524 -17.55 -6.90 -13.61
C ILE A 524 -16.82 -7.98 -14.44
N PRO A 525 -15.88 -8.77 -13.88
CA PRO A 525 -15.21 -9.84 -14.62
C PRO A 525 -16.19 -10.82 -15.28
N PHE A 526 -17.25 -11.22 -14.59
CA PHE A 526 -18.26 -12.13 -15.15
C PHE A 526 -19.01 -11.51 -16.34
N ILE A 527 -19.38 -10.23 -16.24
CA ILE A 527 -20.02 -9.50 -17.34
C ILE A 527 -19.08 -9.44 -18.55
N VAL A 528 -17.80 -9.15 -18.34
CA VAL A 528 -16.80 -9.06 -19.42
C VAL A 528 -16.57 -10.42 -20.07
N ILE A 529 -16.50 -11.51 -19.30
CA ILE A 529 -16.41 -12.88 -19.82
C ILE A 529 -17.63 -13.20 -20.71
N ILE A 530 -18.84 -12.91 -20.23
CA ILE A 530 -20.08 -13.17 -20.98
C ILE A 530 -20.09 -12.40 -22.30
N ILE A 531 -19.77 -11.09 -22.27
CA ILE A 531 -19.71 -10.27 -23.49
C ILE A 531 -18.66 -10.80 -24.47
N SER A 532 -17.49 -11.19 -23.97
CA SER A 532 -16.40 -11.70 -24.79
C SER A 532 -16.80 -12.99 -25.51
N ILE A 533 -17.49 -13.92 -24.81
CA ILE A 533 -18.04 -15.14 -25.43
C ILE A 533 -19.09 -14.78 -26.48
N LEU A 534 -20.06 -13.93 -26.14
CA LEU A 534 -21.14 -13.54 -27.07
C LEU A 534 -20.59 -12.89 -28.35
N MET A 535 -19.53 -12.09 -28.23
CA MET A 535 -18.84 -11.49 -29.37
C MET A 535 -18.12 -12.54 -30.22
N GLY A 536 -17.44 -13.51 -29.60
CA GLY A 536 -16.83 -14.64 -30.32
C GLY A 536 -17.84 -15.45 -31.14
N PHE A 537 -19.07 -15.61 -30.63
CA PHE A 537 -20.14 -16.30 -31.34
C PHE A 537 -20.61 -15.60 -32.62
N LEU A 538 -20.53 -14.28 -32.68
CA LEU A 538 -20.95 -13.48 -33.84
C LEU A 538 -20.00 -13.63 -35.03
N LEU A 539 -18.75 -14.07 -34.80
CA LEU A 539 -17.76 -14.24 -35.85
C LEU A 539 -18.14 -15.42 -36.78
N ASP A 540 -18.22 -15.19 -38.08
CA ASP A 540 -18.36 -16.25 -39.08
C ASP A 540 -16.98 -16.67 -39.59
N LEU A 541 -16.69 -17.97 -39.55
CA LEU A 541 -15.39 -18.50 -39.94
C LEU A 541 -15.12 -18.42 -41.44
N LYS A 542 -16.17 -18.36 -42.27
CA LYS A 542 -16.01 -18.09 -43.71
C LYS A 542 -15.40 -16.71 -43.97
N ILE A 543 -15.66 -15.75 -43.08
CA ILE A 543 -15.11 -14.41 -43.18
C ILE A 543 -13.59 -14.40 -42.92
N ILE A 544 -13.09 -15.29 -42.06
CA ILE A 544 -11.63 -15.46 -41.85
C ILE A 544 -10.96 -16.00 -43.12
N THR A 545 -11.62 -16.89 -43.86
CA THR A 545 -11.05 -17.39 -45.12
C THR A 545 -10.99 -16.32 -46.21
N ASP A 546 -11.91 -15.34 -46.20
CA ASP A 546 -11.86 -14.20 -47.12
C ASP A 546 -10.84 -13.13 -46.70
N LEU A 547 -10.53 -13.03 -45.41
CA LEU A 547 -9.43 -12.21 -44.88
C LEU A 547 -8.07 -12.61 -45.47
N LEU A 548 -7.79 -13.92 -45.55
CA LEU A 548 -6.53 -14.43 -46.12
C LEU A 548 -6.37 -14.04 -47.60
N LYS A 549 -7.47 -13.78 -48.31
CA LYS A 549 -7.43 -13.39 -49.72
C LYS A 549 -7.15 -11.90 -49.91
N ASN A 550 -7.63 -11.03 -49.02
CA ASN A 550 -7.48 -9.57 -49.13
C ASN A 550 -7.17 -8.91 -47.77
N PRO A 551 -5.91 -9.00 -47.26
CA PRO A 551 -5.56 -8.55 -45.92
C PRO A 551 -5.41 -7.02 -45.79
N LYS A 552 -5.38 -6.27 -46.90
CA LYS A 552 -5.02 -4.85 -46.92
C LYS A 552 -5.87 -3.97 -45.98
N PRO A 553 -7.22 -4.06 -45.95
CA PRO A 553 -8.02 -3.24 -45.03
C PRO A 553 -7.76 -3.54 -43.55
N VAL A 554 -7.50 -4.81 -43.22
CA VAL A 554 -7.23 -5.25 -41.84
C VAL A 554 -5.84 -4.82 -41.38
N LEU A 555 -4.82 -4.85 -42.26
CA LEU A 555 -3.49 -4.32 -41.95
C LEU A 555 -3.52 -2.82 -41.69
N ILE A 556 -4.33 -2.07 -42.45
CA ILE A 556 -4.52 -0.63 -42.23
C ILE A 556 -5.24 -0.38 -40.90
N GLY A 557 -6.28 -1.16 -40.60
CA GLY A 557 -6.95 -1.13 -39.29
C GLY A 557 -6.00 -1.44 -38.14
N PHE A 558 -5.14 -2.44 -38.28
CA PHE A 558 -4.10 -2.77 -37.30
C PHE A 558 -3.11 -1.63 -37.11
N LEU A 559 -2.67 -0.98 -38.21
CA LEU A 559 -1.78 0.18 -38.16
C LEU A 559 -2.47 1.39 -37.52
N ALA A 560 -3.76 1.61 -37.76
CA ALA A 560 -4.52 2.64 -37.05
C ALA A 560 -4.58 2.32 -35.54
N GLN A 561 -4.87 1.06 -35.19
CA GLN A 561 -5.07 0.63 -33.82
C GLN A 561 -3.80 0.70 -32.98
N TYR A 562 -2.72 0.05 -33.43
CA TYR A 562 -1.48 -0.03 -32.66
C TYR A 562 -0.42 0.95 -33.13
N GLY A 563 -0.40 1.31 -34.42
CA GLY A 563 0.56 2.27 -34.94
C GLY A 563 0.22 3.74 -34.64
N LEU A 564 -1.07 4.09 -34.51
CA LEU A 564 -1.51 5.49 -34.41
C LEU A 564 -2.10 5.83 -33.03
N MET A 565 -3.02 5.02 -32.49
CA MET A 565 -3.71 5.37 -31.23
C MET A 565 -2.80 5.53 -30.01
N PRO A 566 -1.77 4.69 -29.77
CA PRO A 566 -0.83 4.89 -28.65
C PRO A 566 -0.10 6.23 -28.71
N PHE A 567 0.30 6.66 -29.91
CA PHE A 567 1.02 7.90 -30.12
C PHE A 567 0.10 9.12 -30.05
N LEU A 568 -1.16 9.00 -30.48
CA LEU A 568 -2.17 10.03 -30.24
C LEU A 568 -2.41 10.23 -28.74
N ALA A 569 -2.53 9.15 -27.96
CA ALA A 569 -2.69 9.23 -26.52
C ALA A 569 -1.50 9.94 -25.86
N MET A 570 -0.26 9.60 -26.25
CA MET A 570 0.95 10.26 -25.79
C MET A 570 0.99 11.75 -26.21
N GLY A 571 0.61 12.06 -27.45
CA GLY A 571 0.56 13.42 -27.97
C GLY A 571 -0.42 14.29 -27.20
N ILE A 572 -1.63 13.79 -26.94
CA ILE A 572 -2.65 14.48 -26.14
C ILE A 572 -2.11 14.71 -24.72
N ALA A 573 -1.60 13.66 -24.07
CA ALA A 573 -1.07 13.75 -22.72
C ALA A 573 0.04 14.81 -22.60
N LYS A 574 0.93 14.91 -23.60
CA LYS A 574 2.03 15.88 -23.62
C LYS A 574 1.58 17.30 -23.94
N ILE A 575 0.68 17.49 -24.92
CA ILE A 575 0.17 18.81 -25.33
C ILE A 575 -0.66 19.45 -24.20
N PHE A 576 -1.46 18.64 -23.52
CA PHE A 576 -2.34 19.09 -22.44
C PHE A 576 -1.72 18.89 -21.05
N HIS A 577 -0.41 18.63 -20.96
CA HIS A 577 0.34 18.56 -19.70
C HIS A 577 -0.36 17.71 -18.62
N TYR A 578 -0.82 16.52 -18.99
CA TYR A 578 -1.49 15.62 -18.06
C TYR A 578 -0.54 15.16 -16.95
N THR A 579 -1.09 14.89 -15.77
CA THR A 579 -0.33 14.25 -14.69
C THR A 579 0.17 12.87 -15.17
N PRO A 580 1.26 12.33 -14.60
CA PRO A 580 1.81 11.04 -15.04
C PRO A 580 0.76 9.91 -14.97
N LEU A 581 -0.10 9.92 -13.95
CA LEU A 581 -1.19 8.97 -13.80
C LEU A 581 -2.27 9.08 -14.89
N TYR A 582 -2.72 10.29 -15.22
CA TYR A 582 -3.74 10.49 -16.27
C TYR A 582 -3.15 10.25 -17.66
N SER A 583 -1.88 10.59 -17.86
CA SER A 583 -1.13 10.28 -19.07
C SER A 583 -1.06 8.77 -19.29
N LEU A 584 -0.70 8.03 -18.24
CA LEU A 584 -0.69 6.57 -18.25
C LEU A 584 -2.08 6.01 -18.54
N ALA A 585 -3.12 6.47 -17.84
CA ALA A 585 -4.49 6.00 -18.04
C ALA A 585 -4.97 6.23 -19.49
N LEU A 586 -4.70 7.40 -20.06
CA LEU A 586 -5.00 7.72 -21.45
C LEU A 586 -4.21 6.83 -22.43
N PHE A 587 -2.93 6.59 -22.14
CA PHE A 587 -2.06 5.72 -22.91
C PHE A 587 -2.54 4.26 -22.91
N VAL A 588 -2.97 3.73 -21.75
CA VAL A 588 -3.56 2.38 -21.66
C VAL A 588 -4.77 2.26 -22.59
N ILE A 589 -5.66 3.26 -22.61
CA ILE A 589 -6.82 3.27 -23.51
C ILE A 589 -6.37 3.28 -24.98
N GLY A 590 -5.40 4.12 -25.33
CA GLY A 590 -4.88 4.21 -26.71
C GLY A 590 -4.20 2.92 -27.19
N CYS A 591 -3.74 2.08 -26.27
CA CYS A 591 -3.13 0.80 -26.62
C CYS A 591 -4.13 -0.38 -26.54
N CYS A 592 -5.38 -0.15 -26.13
CA CYS A 592 -6.40 -1.20 -26.09
C CYS A 592 -6.76 -1.68 -27.51
N PRO A 593 -7.31 -2.89 -27.67
CA PRO A 593 -7.89 -3.32 -28.94
C PRO A 593 -9.24 -2.63 -29.21
N GLY A 594 -9.76 -2.80 -30.44
CA GLY A 594 -11.08 -2.31 -30.82
C GLY A 594 -12.19 -2.94 -29.96
N SER A 595 -13.24 -2.18 -29.67
CA SER A 595 -14.41 -2.69 -28.93
C SER A 595 -15.44 -3.26 -29.87
N GLY A 596 -16.06 -4.40 -29.53
CA GLY A 596 -17.16 -4.95 -30.31
C GLY A 596 -18.41 -4.05 -30.41
N ALA A 597 -18.48 -2.96 -29.65
CA ALA A 597 -19.47 -1.89 -29.85
C ALA A 597 -19.28 -1.15 -31.20
N SER A 598 -18.06 -1.14 -31.77
CA SER A 598 -17.79 -0.60 -33.11
C SER A 598 -18.66 -1.24 -34.17
N ASN A 599 -18.88 -2.56 -34.09
CA ASN A 599 -19.72 -3.31 -35.04
C ASN A 599 -21.13 -2.72 -35.15
N GLN A 600 -21.72 -2.27 -34.03
CA GLN A 600 -23.07 -1.69 -34.00
C GLN A 600 -23.09 -0.31 -34.68
N TRP A 601 -22.08 0.52 -34.42
CA TRP A 601 -21.96 1.83 -35.06
C TRP A 601 -21.63 1.71 -36.54
N THR A 602 -20.83 0.72 -36.94
CA THR A 602 -20.55 0.41 -38.34
C THR A 602 -21.83 0.10 -39.12
N VAL A 603 -22.78 -0.65 -38.53
CA VAL A 603 -24.11 -0.87 -39.15
C VAL A 603 -24.84 0.45 -39.35
N LEU A 604 -24.91 1.30 -38.32
CA LEU A 604 -25.66 2.56 -38.36
C LEU A 604 -25.11 3.59 -39.36
N PHE A 605 -23.82 3.51 -39.67
CA PHE A 605 -23.15 4.39 -40.63
C PHE A 605 -22.91 3.75 -41.99
N ASP A 606 -23.60 2.66 -42.33
CA ASP A 606 -23.50 1.97 -43.62
C ASP A 606 -22.05 1.55 -43.96
N GLY A 607 -21.31 1.07 -42.96
CA GLY A 607 -19.96 0.52 -43.10
C GLY A 607 -19.93 -0.99 -43.31
N ASP A 608 -18.75 -1.53 -43.59
CA ASP A 608 -18.54 -2.98 -43.68
C ASP A 608 -18.41 -3.60 -42.28
N VAL A 609 -19.48 -4.27 -41.85
CA VAL A 609 -19.59 -4.94 -40.54
C VAL A 609 -18.68 -6.16 -40.45
N ASN A 610 -18.48 -6.86 -41.56
CA ASN A 610 -17.60 -8.04 -41.60
C ASN A 610 -16.15 -7.60 -41.36
N LEU A 611 -15.74 -6.51 -42.01
CA LEU A 611 -14.43 -5.90 -41.78
C LEU A 611 -14.25 -5.45 -40.32
N SER A 612 -15.25 -4.78 -39.73
CA SER A 612 -15.23 -4.36 -38.31
C SER A 612 -15.03 -5.55 -37.37
N ALA A 613 -15.79 -6.62 -37.57
CA ALA A 613 -15.72 -7.82 -36.73
C ALA A 613 -14.34 -8.50 -36.81
N ILE A 614 -13.74 -8.58 -38.01
CA ILE A 614 -12.39 -9.12 -38.19
C ILE A 614 -11.36 -8.24 -37.50
N MET A 615 -11.43 -6.91 -37.66
CA MET A 615 -10.47 -5.99 -37.05
C MET A 615 -10.53 -6.06 -35.51
N SER A 616 -11.73 -6.12 -34.94
CA SER A 616 -11.94 -6.36 -33.51
C SER A 616 -11.29 -7.66 -33.05
N PHE A 617 -11.46 -8.75 -33.82
CA PHE A 617 -10.83 -10.04 -33.49
C PHE A 617 -9.30 -9.99 -33.57
N VAL A 618 -8.76 -9.52 -34.69
CA VAL A 618 -7.30 -9.44 -34.91
C VAL A 618 -6.65 -8.52 -33.90
N SER A 619 -7.24 -7.36 -33.61
CA SER A 619 -6.73 -6.46 -32.58
C SER A 619 -6.80 -7.09 -31.19
N THR A 620 -7.93 -7.71 -30.83
CA THR A 620 -8.06 -8.40 -29.52
C THR A 620 -7.02 -9.51 -29.36
N ALA A 621 -6.79 -10.33 -30.39
CA ALA A 621 -5.74 -11.36 -30.36
C ALA A 621 -4.33 -10.75 -30.25
N ALA A 622 -4.04 -9.72 -31.04
CA ALA A 622 -2.75 -9.03 -31.03
C ALA A 622 -2.46 -8.29 -29.71
N SER A 623 -3.50 -7.89 -28.96
CA SER A 623 -3.37 -7.20 -27.69
C SER A 623 -2.51 -7.97 -26.67
N PHE A 624 -2.53 -9.31 -26.71
CA PHE A 624 -1.72 -10.16 -25.84
C PHE A 624 -0.21 -9.95 -26.00
N PHE A 625 0.23 -9.49 -27.18
CA PHE A 625 1.63 -9.16 -27.45
C PHE A 625 1.86 -7.64 -27.48
N MET A 626 1.01 -6.89 -28.17
CA MET A 626 1.21 -5.46 -28.38
C MET A 626 1.11 -4.67 -27.08
N MET A 627 0.18 -4.99 -26.17
CA MET A 627 0.04 -4.25 -24.91
C MET A 627 1.25 -4.44 -24.00
N PRO A 628 1.72 -5.67 -23.68
CA PRO A 628 2.98 -5.83 -22.94
C PRO A 628 4.16 -5.12 -23.62
N LEU A 629 4.26 -5.18 -24.95
CA LEU A 629 5.31 -4.49 -25.69
C LEU A 629 5.27 -2.97 -25.49
N TYR A 630 4.09 -2.36 -25.56
CA TYR A 630 3.93 -0.92 -25.32
C TYR A 630 4.22 -0.54 -23.88
N PHE A 631 3.79 -1.35 -22.90
CA PHE A 631 4.12 -1.11 -21.50
C PHE A 631 5.63 -1.21 -21.24
N TYR A 632 6.31 -2.19 -21.84
CA TYR A 632 7.75 -2.37 -21.73
C TYR A 632 8.55 -1.23 -22.36
N THR A 633 8.14 -0.75 -23.54
CA THR A 633 8.89 0.23 -24.32
C THR A 633 8.57 1.68 -23.93
N ILE A 634 7.29 2.06 -23.95
CA ILE A 634 6.82 3.43 -23.73
C ILE A 634 6.22 3.60 -22.34
N GLY A 635 5.43 2.62 -21.87
CA GLY A 635 4.76 2.68 -20.57
C GLY A 635 5.72 2.89 -19.40
N ARG A 636 6.96 2.38 -19.49
CA ARG A 636 8.01 2.60 -18.49
C ARG A 636 8.25 4.07 -18.17
N PHE A 637 8.18 4.98 -19.15
CA PHE A 637 8.45 6.40 -18.91
C PHE A 637 7.43 7.02 -17.94
N TYR A 638 6.17 6.61 -18.03
CA TYR A 638 5.13 7.05 -17.10
C TYR A 638 5.23 6.35 -15.74
N MET A 639 5.67 5.09 -15.74
CA MET A 639 5.75 4.24 -14.55
C MET A 639 6.96 4.59 -13.68
N ASP A 640 8.09 4.95 -14.29
CA ASP A 640 9.31 5.40 -13.62
C ASP A 640 9.06 6.73 -12.89
N GLU A 641 8.32 7.67 -13.51
CA GLU A 641 7.89 8.92 -12.86
C GLU A 641 6.96 8.66 -11.65
N LEU A 642 6.16 7.60 -11.69
CA LEU A 642 5.27 7.21 -10.60
C LEU A 642 5.95 6.30 -9.56
N SER A 643 7.19 5.85 -9.80
CA SER A 643 7.88 4.84 -8.98
C SER A 643 7.11 3.52 -8.83
N ILE A 644 6.29 3.15 -9.83
CA ILE A 644 5.46 1.93 -9.82
C ILE A 644 6.10 0.89 -10.76
N ARG A 645 6.33 -0.34 -10.29
CA ARG A 645 6.82 -1.42 -11.15
C ARG A 645 5.76 -1.86 -12.16
N ILE A 646 6.19 -2.20 -13.38
CA ILE A 646 5.29 -2.67 -14.44
C ILE A 646 4.69 -4.04 -14.05
N PRO A 647 3.36 -4.15 -13.91
CA PRO A 647 2.71 -5.37 -13.43
C PRO A 647 2.39 -6.32 -14.60
N PHE A 648 3.43 -6.84 -15.24
CA PHE A 648 3.29 -7.70 -16.44
C PHE A 648 2.37 -8.91 -16.21
N LEU A 649 2.48 -9.57 -15.04
CA LEU A 649 1.64 -10.72 -14.73
C LEU A 649 0.16 -10.35 -14.61
N SER A 650 -0.15 -9.22 -13.96
CA SER A 650 -1.53 -8.70 -13.85
C SER A 650 -2.08 -8.28 -15.19
N LEU A 651 -1.25 -7.69 -16.05
CA LEU A 651 -1.61 -7.27 -17.40
C LEU A 651 -1.94 -8.49 -18.28
N VAL A 652 -1.06 -9.51 -18.29
CA VAL A 652 -1.30 -10.77 -19.02
C VAL A 652 -2.55 -11.48 -18.50
N ARG A 653 -2.77 -11.53 -17.18
CA ARG A 653 -3.98 -12.12 -16.57
C ARG A 653 -5.25 -11.37 -17.00
N SER A 654 -5.20 -10.04 -17.02
CA SER A 654 -6.32 -9.18 -17.43
C SER A 654 -6.67 -9.34 -18.91
N LEU A 655 -5.66 -9.48 -19.78
CA LEU A 655 -5.86 -9.74 -21.21
C LEU A 655 -6.39 -11.17 -21.46
N ALA A 656 -5.85 -12.16 -20.73
CA ALA A 656 -6.32 -13.54 -20.81
C ALA A 656 -7.81 -13.67 -20.48
N LEU A 657 -8.31 -12.87 -19.53
CA LEU A 657 -9.73 -12.81 -19.15
C LEU A 657 -10.66 -12.44 -20.32
N VAL A 658 -10.15 -11.77 -21.36
CA VAL A 658 -10.94 -11.36 -22.54
C VAL A 658 -10.66 -12.25 -23.74
N VAL A 659 -9.39 -12.52 -24.03
CA VAL A 659 -8.98 -13.28 -25.23
C VAL A 659 -9.43 -14.74 -25.15
N ILE A 660 -9.31 -15.38 -23.97
CA ILE A 660 -9.69 -16.80 -23.82
C ILE A 660 -11.20 -16.99 -24.02
N PRO A 661 -12.10 -16.26 -23.34
CA PRO A 661 -13.54 -16.43 -23.54
C PRO A 661 -14.00 -16.05 -24.95
N TYR A 662 -13.38 -15.05 -25.59
CA TYR A 662 -13.64 -14.74 -26.98
C TYR A 662 -13.32 -15.93 -27.91
N SER A 663 -12.15 -16.54 -27.71
CA SER A 663 -11.72 -17.72 -28.45
C SER A 663 -12.66 -18.91 -28.24
N ILE A 664 -13.11 -19.12 -27.00
CA ILE A 664 -14.13 -20.13 -26.66
C ILE A 664 -15.43 -19.86 -27.42
N GLY A 665 -15.89 -18.61 -27.50
CA GLY A 665 -17.07 -18.21 -28.27
C GLY A 665 -16.96 -18.60 -29.75
N ILE A 666 -15.80 -18.38 -30.38
CA ILE A 666 -15.55 -18.80 -31.77
C ILE A 666 -15.62 -20.33 -31.91
N VAL A 667 -14.92 -21.05 -31.02
CA VAL A 667 -14.83 -22.52 -31.05
C VAL A 667 -16.22 -23.15 -30.90
N ILE A 668 -17.05 -22.66 -29.98
CA ILE A 668 -18.42 -23.18 -29.82
C ILE A 668 -19.26 -22.86 -31.06
N SER A 669 -19.09 -21.67 -31.63
CA SER A 669 -19.79 -21.24 -32.85
C SER A 669 -19.38 -22.03 -34.10
N TYR A 670 -18.20 -22.67 -34.08
CA TYR A 670 -17.75 -23.62 -35.11
C TYR A 670 -18.40 -24.99 -34.98
N PHE A 671 -18.37 -25.57 -33.77
CA PHE A 671 -18.88 -26.92 -33.53
C PHE A 671 -20.42 -26.98 -33.49
N TYR A 672 -21.08 -25.90 -33.07
CA TYR A 672 -22.53 -25.85 -32.89
C TYR A 672 -23.21 -24.70 -33.65
N PRO A 673 -23.11 -24.64 -34.99
CA PRO A 673 -23.61 -23.52 -35.79
C PRO A 673 -25.13 -23.30 -35.66
N LYS A 674 -25.89 -24.35 -35.32
CA LYS A 674 -27.34 -24.28 -35.07
C LYS A 674 -27.73 -23.38 -33.89
N THR A 675 -26.81 -23.09 -32.97
CA THR A 675 -27.07 -22.23 -31.80
C THR A 675 -26.98 -20.74 -32.11
N ARG A 676 -26.36 -20.34 -33.24
CA ARG A 676 -26.16 -18.93 -33.63
C ARG A 676 -27.44 -18.08 -33.63
N PRO A 677 -28.59 -18.53 -34.17
CA PRO A 677 -29.81 -17.72 -34.19
C PRO A 677 -30.36 -17.45 -32.78
N PHE A 678 -30.27 -18.45 -31.89
CA PHE A 678 -30.67 -18.32 -30.50
C PHE A 678 -29.77 -17.34 -29.75
N ILE A 679 -28.45 -17.48 -29.88
CA ILE A 679 -27.48 -16.57 -29.26
C ILE A 679 -27.68 -15.13 -29.78
N LYS A 680 -27.89 -14.93 -31.09
CA LYS A 680 -28.22 -13.61 -31.67
C LYS A 680 -29.45 -12.97 -31.01
N LYS A 681 -30.49 -13.75 -30.72
CA LYS A 681 -31.69 -13.26 -30.02
C LYS A 681 -31.39 -12.89 -28.56
N LEU A 682 -30.44 -13.55 -27.92
CA LEU A 682 -30.03 -13.32 -26.53
C LEU A 682 -29.09 -12.11 -26.35
N ILE A 683 -28.33 -11.75 -27.38
CA ILE A 683 -27.38 -10.61 -27.31
C ILE A 683 -28.09 -9.30 -26.97
N LYS A 684 -29.22 -9.00 -27.63
CA LYS A 684 -29.94 -7.74 -27.40
C LYS A 684 -30.38 -7.56 -25.93
N PRO A 685 -31.13 -8.49 -25.29
CA PRO A 685 -31.54 -8.31 -23.91
C PRO A 685 -30.33 -8.29 -22.95
N ILE A 686 -29.27 -9.07 -23.20
CA ILE A 686 -28.05 -9.02 -22.36
C ILE A 686 -27.38 -7.65 -22.48
N MET A 687 -27.23 -7.09 -23.68
CA MET A 687 -26.62 -5.78 -23.86
C MET A 687 -27.42 -4.66 -23.19
N ILE A 688 -28.75 -4.72 -23.26
CA ILE A 688 -29.62 -3.79 -22.53
C ILE A 688 -29.44 -3.93 -21.02
N PHE A 689 -29.41 -5.16 -20.49
CA PHE A 689 -29.16 -5.41 -19.08
C PHE A 689 -27.81 -4.85 -18.64
N VAL A 690 -26.73 -5.10 -19.40
CA VAL A 690 -25.39 -4.58 -19.08
C VAL A 690 -25.36 -3.05 -19.11
N LEU A 691 -26.00 -2.44 -20.11
CA LEU A 691 -26.13 -0.98 -20.18
C LEU A 691 -26.84 -0.42 -18.95
N LEU A 692 -27.97 -1.01 -18.56
CA LEU A 692 -28.73 -0.62 -17.37
C LEU A 692 -27.94 -0.84 -16.08
N PHE A 693 -27.19 -1.94 -15.97
CA PHE A 693 -26.32 -2.24 -14.84
C PHE A 693 -25.23 -1.17 -14.66
N PHE A 694 -24.53 -0.78 -15.73
CA PHE A 694 -23.53 0.29 -15.66
C PHE A 694 -24.15 1.67 -15.41
N LEU A 695 -25.32 1.96 -16.00
CA LEU A 695 -26.03 3.23 -15.81
C LEU A 695 -26.60 3.36 -14.39
N THR A 696 -27.04 2.28 -13.76
CA THR A 696 -27.64 2.35 -12.42
C THR A 696 -26.61 2.01 -11.34
N PHE A 697 -26.27 0.73 -11.24
CA PHE A 697 -25.38 0.20 -10.22
C PHE A 697 -23.96 0.76 -10.37
N GLY A 698 -23.46 0.90 -11.60
CA GLY A 698 -22.16 1.54 -11.86
C GLY A 698 -22.09 3.00 -11.44
N LEU A 699 -23.12 3.81 -11.73
CA LEU A 699 -23.18 5.22 -11.29
C LEU A 699 -23.31 5.35 -9.77
N ILE A 700 -24.12 4.52 -9.11
CA ILE A 700 -24.31 4.55 -7.66
C ILE A 700 -23.01 4.21 -6.94
N VAL A 701 -22.36 3.12 -7.36
CA VAL A 701 -21.10 2.65 -6.78
C VAL A 701 -20.00 3.68 -7.01
N ASN A 702 -19.87 4.21 -8.22
CA ASN A 702 -18.75 5.10 -8.59
C ASN A 702 -19.12 6.59 -8.55
N TRP A 703 -20.20 6.97 -7.84
CA TRP A 703 -20.67 8.36 -7.77
C TRP A 703 -19.56 9.34 -7.37
N TYR A 704 -18.70 8.93 -6.43
CA TYR A 704 -17.59 9.73 -5.96
C TYR A 704 -16.56 10.05 -7.05
N LEU A 705 -16.41 9.22 -8.09
CA LEU A 705 -15.53 9.51 -9.23
C LEU A 705 -16.03 10.71 -10.03
N PHE A 706 -17.35 10.90 -10.14
CA PHE A 706 -17.92 12.03 -10.86
C PHE A 706 -17.62 13.37 -10.19
N ILE A 707 -17.48 13.38 -8.86
CA ILE A 707 -17.09 14.56 -8.09
C ILE A 707 -15.62 14.92 -8.35
N MET A 708 -14.79 13.93 -8.71
CA MET A 708 -13.36 14.10 -9.01
C MET A 708 -13.08 14.53 -10.46
N ILE A 709 -14.10 14.55 -11.33
CA ILE A 709 -13.92 14.95 -12.73
C ILE A 709 -13.69 16.45 -12.79
N ASP A 710 -12.50 16.84 -13.27
CA ASP A 710 -12.19 18.21 -13.64
C ASP A 710 -12.66 18.50 -15.07
N LEU A 711 -13.16 19.72 -15.29
CA LEU A 711 -13.66 20.15 -16.61
C LEU A 711 -12.57 20.08 -17.68
N TYR A 712 -11.30 20.29 -17.29
CA TYR A 712 -10.17 20.25 -18.20
C TYR A 712 -9.98 18.84 -18.80
N THR A 713 -9.88 17.81 -17.96
CA THR A 713 -9.79 16.41 -18.41
C THR A 713 -11.05 15.96 -19.13
N ALA A 714 -12.24 16.43 -18.70
CA ALA A 714 -13.51 16.12 -19.36
C ALA A 714 -13.58 16.60 -20.82
N LEU A 715 -12.92 17.72 -21.15
CA LEU A 715 -12.89 18.26 -22.52
C LEU A 715 -11.76 17.68 -23.37
N THR A 716 -10.64 17.33 -22.75
CA THR A 716 -9.40 16.96 -23.46
C THR A 716 -9.26 15.45 -23.65
N ALA A 717 -9.67 14.61 -22.70
CA ALA A 717 -9.57 13.15 -22.83
C ALA A 717 -10.40 12.57 -23.99
N PRO A 718 -11.63 13.06 -24.28
CA PRO A 718 -12.41 12.62 -25.44
C PRO A 718 -11.77 12.93 -26.80
N LEU A 719 -10.72 13.77 -26.85
CA LEU A 719 -9.99 13.98 -28.10
C LEU A 719 -9.36 12.68 -28.61
N LEU A 720 -8.99 11.73 -27.73
CA LEU A 720 -8.40 10.47 -28.15
C LEU A 720 -9.31 9.68 -29.11
N PRO A 721 -10.56 9.31 -28.76
CA PRO A 721 -11.46 8.63 -29.69
C PRO A 721 -11.82 9.51 -30.90
N PHE A 722 -11.93 10.83 -30.75
CA PHE A 722 -12.30 11.72 -31.86
C PHE A 722 -11.20 11.82 -32.92
N LEU A 723 -9.95 11.95 -32.47
CA LEU A 723 -8.78 11.89 -33.33
C LEU A 723 -8.61 10.48 -33.91
N GLY A 724 -8.98 9.43 -33.18
CA GLY A 724 -9.05 8.07 -33.72
C GLY A 724 -10.02 7.95 -34.90
N PHE A 725 -11.25 8.48 -34.77
CA PHE A 725 -12.22 8.50 -35.89
C PHE A 725 -11.66 9.23 -37.11
N LEU A 726 -11.05 10.40 -36.88
CA LEU A 726 -10.52 11.26 -37.94
C LEU A 726 -9.30 10.63 -38.61
N PHE A 727 -8.24 10.36 -37.86
CA PHE A 727 -6.97 9.90 -38.39
C PHE A 727 -7.01 8.44 -38.85
N GLY A 728 -7.84 7.58 -38.24
CA GLY A 728 -8.10 6.25 -38.78
C GLY A 728 -8.74 6.31 -40.18
N GLY A 729 -9.70 7.22 -40.36
CA GLY A 729 -10.30 7.48 -41.67
C GLY A 729 -9.31 8.07 -42.69
N ILE A 730 -8.49 9.04 -42.27
CA ILE A 730 -7.45 9.64 -43.12
C ILE A 730 -6.43 8.58 -43.54
N LEU A 731 -6.00 7.71 -42.63
CA LEU A 731 -5.07 6.63 -42.94
C LEU A 731 -5.64 5.70 -44.01
N ALA A 732 -6.90 5.27 -43.85
CA ALA A 732 -7.60 4.46 -44.85
C ALA A 732 -7.73 5.18 -46.20
N TRP A 733 -7.97 6.49 -46.18
CA TRP A 733 -8.05 7.32 -47.39
C TRP A 733 -6.70 7.44 -48.11
N ILE A 734 -5.59 7.64 -47.39
CA ILE A 734 -4.23 7.69 -47.95
C ILE A 734 -3.90 6.39 -48.70
N PHE A 735 -4.30 5.24 -48.15
CA PHE A 735 -4.12 3.92 -48.79
C PHE A 735 -5.15 3.61 -49.89
N ARG A 736 -5.97 4.59 -50.27
CA ARG A 736 -7.00 4.53 -51.34
C ARG A 736 -8.04 3.44 -51.09
N MET A 737 -8.55 3.36 -49.87
CA MET A 737 -9.66 2.47 -49.53
C MET A 737 -11.00 3.01 -50.05
N ASN A 738 -11.97 2.11 -50.25
CA ASN A 738 -13.34 2.48 -50.58
C ASN A 738 -14.02 3.19 -49.40
N TRP A 739 -15.02 4.02 -49.69
CA TRP A 739 -15.72 4.81 -48.67
C TRP A 739 -16.34 3.98 -47.53
N THR A 740 -16.82 2.77 -47.84
CA THR A 740 -17.32 1.81 -46.84
C THR A 740 -16.21 1.39 -45.88
N HIS A 741 -15.04 1.01 -46.39
CA HIS A 741 -13.88 0.64 -45.57
C HIS A 741 -13.31 1.83 -44.79
N ILE A 742 -13.29 3.04 -45.37
CA ILE A 742 -12.83 4.26 -44.67
C ILE A 742 -13.69 4.52 -43.43
N LYS A 743 -15.02 4.45 -43.57
CA LYS A 743 -15.95 4.60 -42.43
C LYS A 743 -15.70 3.52 -41.38
N THR A 744 -15.58 2.26 -41.78
CA THR A 744 -15.34 1.15 -40.85
C THR A 744 -14.02 1.32 -40.09
N ILE A 745 -12.91 1.59 -40.79
CA ILE A 745 -11.58 1.74 -40.15
C ILE A 745 -11.56 2.95 -39.21
N GLY A 746 -12.19 4.07 -39.61
CA GLY A 746 -12.33 5.23 -38.73
C GLY A 746 -13.08 4.90 -37.45
N ILE A 747 -14.27 4.28 -37.57
CA ILE A 747 -15.09 3.87 -36.41
C ILE A 747 -14.31 2.91 -35.50
N GLU A 748 -13.67 1.89 -36.09
CA GLU A 748 -12.91 0.89 -35.33
C GLU A 748 -11.74 1.51 -34.57
N ALA A 749 -10.98 2.41 -35.21
CA ALA A 749 -9.84 3.08 -34.59
C ALA A 749 -10.27 3.94 -33.40
N GLY A 750 -11.40 4.67 -33.50
CA GLY A 750 -11.86 5.53 -32.42
C GLY A 750 -12.58 4.81 -31.27
N ILE A 751 -13.34 3.72 -31.54
CA ILE A 751 -14.02 2.97 -30.48
C ILE A 751 -13.09 1.92 -29.87
N GLN A 752 -12.39 2.35 -28.82
CA GLN A 752 -11.49 1.52 -28.03
C GLN A 752 -12.24 0.63 -27.02
N ASN A 753 -11.65 -0.51 -26.65
CA ASN A 753 -12.15 -1.37 -25.58
C ASN A 753 -11.80 -0.80 -24.20
N VAL A 754 -12.59 0.18 -23.75
CA VAL A 754 -12.40 0.85 -22.46
C VAL A 754 -12.55 -0.11 -21.28
N GLY A 755 -13.32 -1.20 -21.43
CA GLY A 755 -13.46 -2.23 -20.39
C GLY A 755 -12.14 -2.93 -20.05
N ILE A 756 -11.32 -3.23 -21.07
CA ILE A 756 -9.96 -3.76 -20.86
C ILE A 756 -9.10 -2.75 -20.11
N ALA A 757 -9.13 -1.48 -20.51
CA ALA A 757 -8.39 -0.41 -19.82
C ALA A 757 -8.78 -0.32 -18.33
N PHE A 758 -10.08 -0.40 -18.02
CA PHE A 758 -10.58 -0.43 -16.64
C PHE A 758 -10.00 -1.58 -15.83
N ILE A 759 -10.05 -2.81 -16.37
CA ILE A 759 -9.54 -4.01 -15.66
C ILE A 759 -8.03 -3.89 -15.46
N ILE A 760 -7.29 -3.49 -16.50
CA ILE A 760 -5.86 -3.29 -16.40
C ILE A 760 -5.59 -2.28 -15.28
N ILE A 761 -6.18 -1.09 -15.30
CA ILE A 761 -5.90 -0.07 -14.29
C ILE A 761 -6.31 -0.53 -12.88
N MET A 762 -7.49 -1.13 -12.74
CA MET A 762 -8.02 -1.51 -11.42
C MET A 762 -7.21 -2.63 -10.75
N TYR A 763 -6.78 -3.63 -11.51
CA TYR A 763 -6.09 -4.82 -10.97
C TYR A 763 -4.55 -4.72 -11.02
N SER A 764 -4.01 -3.76 -11.77
CA SER A 764 -2.57 -3.58 -11.93
C SER A 764 -1.97 -2.57 -10.95
N PHE A 765 -2.75 -1.58 -10.51
CA PHE A 765 -2.25 -0.49 -9.67
C PHE A 765 -2.70 -0.64 -8.21
N PRO A 766 -1.87 -0.23 -7.24
CA PRO A 766 -2.30 -0.12 -5.85
C PRO A 766 -3.30 1.03 -5.67
N GLN A 767 -4.13 0.93 -4.64
CA GLN A 767 -5.00 2.04 -4.21
C GLN A 767 -4.15 3.14 -3.57
N PRO A 768 -4.46 4.45 -3.77
CA PRO A 768 -5.58 5.05 -4.50
C PRO A 768 -5.36 5.27 -6.01
N TYR A 769 -4.17 4.97 -6.54
CA TYR A 769 -3.82 5.22 -7.94
C TYR A 769 -4.71 4.46 -8.93
N ALA A 770 -5.09 3.23 -8.61
CA ALA A 770 -6.05 2.47 -9.40
C ALA A 770 -7.37 3.23 -9.57
N THR A 771 -7.93 3.75 -8.48
CA THR A 771 -9.22 4.43 -8.50
C THR A 771 -9.15 5.80 -9.19
N GLN A 772 -8.08 6.56 -8.98
CA GLN A 772 -7.85 7.81 -9.69
C GLN A 772 -7.63 7.58 -11.20
N GLY A 773 -6.87 6.54 -11.56
CA GLY A 773 -6.59 6.19 -12.97
C GLY A 773 -7.85 5.81 -13.75
N MET A 774 -8.91 5.33 -13.09
CA MET A 774 -10.19 4.98 -13.72
C MET A 774 -10.98 6.19 -14.25
N ILE A 775 -10.68 7.41 -13.79
CA ILE A 775 -11.42 8.63 -14.18
C ILE A 775 -11.32 8.87 -15.69
N VAL A 776 -10.13 8.74 -16.26
CA VAL A 776 -9.89 8.97 -17.70
C VAL A 776 -10.66 7.97 -18.58
N PRO A 777 -10.57 6.63 -18.35
CA PRO A 777 -11.44 5.64 -19.00
C PRO A 777 -12.93 5.98 -18.89
N MET A 778 -13.39 6.42 -17.72
CA MET A 778 -14.81 6.75 -17.51
C MET A 778 -15.26 7.91 -18.40
N ILE A 779 -14.47 8.99 -18.45
CA ILE A 779 -14.72 10.16 -19.31
C ILE A 779 -14.73 9.74 -20.78
N VAL A 780 -13.69 9.03 -21.22
CA VAL A 780 -13.59 8.57 -22.62
C VAL A 780 -14.80 7.72 -23.00
N SER A 781 -15.18 6.75 -22.16
CA SER A 781 -16.35 5.89 -22.41
C SER A 781 -17.64 6.71 -22.52
N PHE A 782 -17.82 7.74 -21.70
CA PHE A 782 -19.01 8.56 -21.72
C PHE A 782 -19.13 9.41 -22.99
N PHE A 783 -18.02 9.95 -23.49
CA PHE A 783 -18.02 10.90 -24.61
C PHE A 783 -17.81 10.27 -26.00
N THR A 784 -17.21 9.07 -26.09
CA THR A 784 -16.82 8.43 -27.37
C THR A 784 -17.95 8.41 -28.41
N THR A 785 -19.19 8.11 -28.02
CA THR A 785 -20.33 7.94 -28.94
C THR A 785 -21.11 9.22 -29.22
N LYS A 786 -20.83 10.32 -28.50
CA LYS A 786 -21.60 11.57 -28.63
C LYS A 786 -21.56 12.19 -30.03
N PRO A 787 -20.41 12.22 -30.74
CA PRO A 787 -20.39 12.72 -32.12
C PRO A 787 -21.34 11.95 -33.04
N PHE A 788 -21.45 10.64 -32.87
CA PHE A 788 -22.34 9.81 -33.68
C PHE A 788 -23.81 10.15 -33.45
N TRP A 789 -24.21 10.32 -32.19
CA TRP A 789 -25.57 10.78 -31.87
C TRP A 789 -25.88 12.14 -32.48
N ILE A 790 -24.94 13.08 -32.42
CA ILE A 790 -25.09 14.41 -33.03
C ILE A 790 -25.27 14.29 -34.55
N ILE A 791 -24.43 13.49 -35.22
CA ILE A 791 -24.54 13.26 -36.67
C ILE A 791 -25.89 12.63 -37.03
N LEU A 792 -26.36 11.65 -36.27
CA LEU A 792 -27.67 11.02 -36.51
C LEU A 792 -28.84 11.99 -36.32
N ILE A 793 -28.79 12.83 -35.28
CA ILE A 793 -29.80 13.87 -35.05
C ILE A 793 -29.82 14.87 -36.20
N ILE A 794 -28.64 15.35 -36.63
CA ILE A 794 -28.51 16.29 -37.76
C ILE A 794 -29.03 15.64 -39.05
N ARG A 795 -28.62 14.40 -39.35
CA ARG A 795 -29.08 13.65 -40.54
C ARG A 795 -30.61 13.50 -40.53
N ASN A 796 -31.20 13.17 -39.39
CA ASN A 796 -32.65 13.05 -39.24
C ASN A 796 -33.37 14.40 -39.42
N GLN A 797 -32.81 15.49 -38.89
CA GLN A 797 -33.38 16.83 -39.09
C GLN A 797 -33.29 17.28 -40.56
N ILE A 798 -32.16 17.04 -41.22
CA ILE A 798 -32.00 17.32 -42.66
C ILE A 798 -32.99 16.49 -43.50
N ARG A 799 -33.16 15.20 -43.18
CA ARG A 799 -34.12 14.33 -43.87
C ARG A 799 -35.55 14.83 -43.70
N LYS A 800 -35.96 15.15 -42.47
CA LYS A 800 -37.28 15.75 -42.19
C LYS A 800 -37.48 17.09 -42.91
N TYR A 801 -36.44 17.92 -42.98
CA TYR A 801 -36.50 19.18 -43.71
C TYR A 801 -36.65 18.98 -45.22
N LYS A 802 -35.91 18.03 -45.83
CA LYS A 802 -36.03 17.68 -47.25
C LYS A 802 -37.42 17.12 -47.57
N GLN A 803 -37.94 16.21 -46.76
CA GLN A 803 -39.31 15.68 -46.91
C GLN A 803 -40.35 16.79 -46.85
N ARG A 804 -40.29 17.68 -45.84
CA ARG A 804 -41.20 18.85 -45.75
C ARG A 804 -41.05 19.82 -46.93
N LYS A 805 -39.86 19.96 -47.51
CA LYS A 805 -39.61 20.81 -48.68
C LYS A 805 -40.15 20.18 -49.96
N GLU A 806 -40.04 18.86 -50.12
CA GLU A 806 -40.63 18.11 -51.22
C GLU A 806 -42.17 18.08 -51.12
N GLU A 807 -42.73 17.87 -49.92
CA GLU A 807 -44.17 18.00 -49.67
C GLU A 807 -44.69 19.41 -50.03
N ARG A 808 -43.97 20.47 -49.65
CA ARG A 808 -44.32 21.85 -50.04
C ARG A 808 -44.19 22.11 -51.54
N LYS A 809 -43.19 21.50 -52.21
CA LYS A 809 -43.06 21.61 -53.67
C LYS A 809 -44.19 20.87 -54.39
N ASN A 810 -44.57 19.69 -53.91
CA ASN A 810 -45.67 18.89 -54.46
C ASN A 810 -47.03 19.59 -54.21
N LEU A 811 -47.23 20.21 -53.05
CA LEU A 811 -48.39 21.08 -52.77
C LEU A 811 -48.48 22.29 -53.71
N ASN A 812 -47.35 22.85 -54.13
CA ASN A 812 -47.30 23.97 -55.09
C ASN A 812 -47.39 23.52 -56.57
N THR A 813 -47.18 22.24 -56.87
CA THR A 813 -47.23 21.68 -58.24
C THR A 813 -48.51 20.88 -58.54
N ASN A 814 -49.33 20.59 -57.53
CA ASN A 814 -50.66 19.97 -57.68
C ASN A 814 -51.72 20.90 -58.33
N GLY A 815 -51.30 21.81 -59.19
CA GLY A 815 -52.12 22.35 -60.27
C GLY A 815 -52.21 21.42 -61.48
N GLU A 816 -51.32 20.43 -61.65
CA GLU A 816 -51.38 19.50 -62.79
C GLU A 816 -51.01 18.05 -62.40
N ILE A 817 -51.76 17.10 -62.96
CA ILE A 817 -51.83 15.67 -62.62
C ILE A 817 -50.79 14.88 -63.44
N ILE A 818 -50.16 13.84 -62.87
CA ILE A 818 -50.11 12.42 -63.35
C ILE A 818 -48.85 11.65 -62.89
N HIS A 819 -49.13 10.46 -62.33
CA HIS A 819 -48.37 9.21 -62.16
C HIS A 819 -46.83 9.19 -62.09
N ASP A 820 -46.32 8.76 -60.92
CA ASP A 820 -45.13 7.90 -60.84
C ASP A 820 -45.17 7.09 -59.52
N ASN A 821 -45.83 5.93 -59.54
CA ASN A 821 -46.05 5.08 -58.35
C ASN A 821 -44.87 4.17 -57.99
N ASP A 822 -43.83 4.07 -58.83
CA ASP A 822 -42.74 3.11 -58.61
C ASP A 822 -41.58 3.68 -57.78
N LYS A 823 -41.42 5.01 -57.67
CA LYS A 823 -40.39 5.65 -56.81
C LYS A 823 -40.82 5.84 -55.36
N LEU A 824 -42.12 5.74 -55.06
CA LEU A 824 -42.65 5.85 -53.71
C LEU A 824 -42.54 4.52 -52.92
N GLN A 825 -42.58 3.37 -53.59
CA GLN A 825 -42.42 2.07 -52.93
C GLN A 825 -40.98 1.76 -52.51
N SER A 826 -39.96 2.11 -53.31
CA SER A 826 -38.56 1.86 -52.94
C SER A 826 -38.10 2.71 -51.75
N ASN A 827 -38.55 3.97 -51.68
CA ASN A 827 -38.26 4.84 -50.54
C ASN A 827 -39.04 4.45 -49.29
N ASN A 828 -40.25 3.89 -49.41
CA ASN A 828 -41.02 3.41 -48.26
C ASN A 828 -40.47 2.12 -47.67
N GLU A 829 -39.87 1.22 -48.45
CA GLU A 829 -39.21 0.01 -47.90
C GLU A 829 -37.89 0.32 -47.16
N GLU A 830 -37.09 1.28 -47.65
CA GLU A 830 -35.91 1.76 -46.90
C GLU A 830 -36.33 2.57 -45.65
N ASN A 831 -37.42 3.33 -45.73
CA ASN A 831 -37.98 4.06 -44.59
C ASN A 831 -38.54 3.12 -43.51
N LEU A 832 -39.26 2.06 -43.88
CA LEU A 832 -39.74 1.05 -42.92
C LEU A 832 -38.59 0.26 -42.28
N LYS A 833 -37.51 -0.05 -43.00
CA LYS A 833 -36.35 -0.73 -42.42
C LYS A 833 -35.61 0.16 -41.41
N GLN A 834 -35.50 1.46 -41.65
CA GLN A 834 -34.76 2.39 -40.78
C GLN A 834 -35.61 2.98 -39.64
N GLU A 835 -36.91 3.23 -39.84
CA GLU A 835 -37.82 3.62 -38.75
C GLU A 835 -37.99 2.47 -37.76
N ASN A 836 -38.08 1.22 -38.23
CA ASN A 836 -38.04 0.06 -37.34
C ASN A 836 -36.74 0.04 -36.53
N VAL A 837 -35.56 0.35 -37.09
CA VAL A 837 -34.30 0.37 -36.31
C VAL A 837 -34.29 1.46 -35.23
N ILE A 838 -34.83 2.65 -35.51
CA ILE A 838 -34.89 3.75 -34.53
C ILE A 838 -35.96 3.51 -33.47
N GLU A 839 -37.08 2.89 -33.83
CA GLU A 839 -38.16 2.50 -32.89
C GLU A 839 -37.82 1.24 -32.08
N ILE A 840 -36.87 0.42 -32.56
CA ILE A 840 -36.27 -0.73 -31.86
C ILE A 840 -35.15 -0.29 -30.88
N ILE A 841 -34.62 0.93 -31.03
CA ILE A 841 -33.58 1.56 -30.19
C ILE A 841 -34.17 2.56 -29.17
N LYS A 842 -35.30 3.21 -29.49
CA LYS A 842 -36.18 3.80 -28.48
C LYS A 842 -36.78 2.70 -27.60
#